data_AF-A0A0S4LG01-F1
#
_entry.id   AF-A0A0S4LG01-F1
#
_cell.length_a   1.000
_cell.length_b   1.000
_cell.length_c   1.000
_cell.angle_alpha   90.00
_cell.angle_beta   90.00
_cell.angle_gamma   90.00
#
_symmetry.space_group_name_H-M   'P 1'
#
loop_
_entity.id
_entity.type
_entity.pdbx_description
1 polymer ?
#
loop_
_entity_poly.entity_id
_entity_poly.type
_entity_poly.pdbx_seq_one_letter_code
_entity_poly.pdbx_strand_id
1 'polypeptide(L)'
;MLNKYADSIVRWPWLIILMTVVIATTAAYGVRYVEFKNDYRMFFSEDNPQLRAFEALEKTYTRDDNILLVVTPQDGNVFTSKNLAIAEYITQHLWQTPYATRVDSITNFQHSTAQGDDLFVGDLVHGADRLSPAELVRIQQVAVNSPLLRNRLVSPDGRVMGFNLIVRRPGKDQNAETKDAVTFVRELVNEVQQAHPELSFHLTGALMIDTAFAESSERDAKTLTPTMLGIIVVGLWWFLRSFIGMAAAATMMTLSVICAIGLAGWLGIVFSPSSIPAPTILLTLAVADSVHILTGYYAGLNRGLTQQAAMRESLQVNFKAIFFTNLTTAVGFWSMNYSDAPPFRDLGNITAMGVGVAYVLTITFLPALMMVLPAKRGQVAPSVATTFEGFAGMIAKHRYVLAAVVPTLMGVVLACIPLNRLDDLYVQYFDESIAFRSDTDYITKNLTGMYNIDYSIEQGAHGGIHEPAFLEQIERFAQWFRQQPEVLHVYVLNDILKRLNQNMHGDDPAWYRLPESRELAAQYMLLFEMSLPYGLDLSNRVNVSNSATRMTVTLRSLTSQEIIDLETRAQGWLAGNAPLIKRADGTGTTVLFAHIGQRNIVSMISGELISIVIVSLIMIVVLRSVSLGLLSLVPNLLPAGMAFGIWGLMVGQVGMASSVVAAMTLGILVDDTVHFLSKYQHARREMHCEPQEALSYAFVTVGHALWVTSAVLIAGFSLLTLSPFRINFETGLLTSIIFALGLFAEFLLLPLIILIAHDGKRVLRSWLSKPVPVIQS
;
A
#
# COMPACT_ATOMS: atom_id res chain seq x y z
N MET A 1 12.88 36.42 23.59
CA MET A 1 12.35 35.10 24.02
C MET A 1 13.34 33.98 23.73
N LEU A 2 13.77 33.79 22.47
CA LEU A 2 14.72 32.74 22.07
C LEU A 2 16.02 32.69 22.90
N ASN A 3 16.60 33.85 23.22
CA ASN A 3 17.79 33.94 24.07
C ASN A 3 17.58 33.38 25.47
N LYS A 4 16.43 33.68 26.10
CA LYS A 4 16.08 33.15 27.42
C LYS A 4 15.84 31.64 27.37
N TYR A 5 15.23 31.15 26.29
CA TYR A 5 15.01 29.73 26.06
C TYR A 5 16.33 28.94 25.95
N ALA A 6 17.23 29.39 25.06
CA ALA A 6 18.55 28.76 24.90
C ALA A 6 19.37 28.83 26.20
N ASP A 7 19.31 29.95 26.93
CA ASP A 7 19.98 30.10 28.23
C ASP A 7 19.43 29.12 29.28
N SER A 8 18.12 28.88 29.31
CA SER A 8 17.51 27.90 30.23
C SER A 8 17.97 26.48 29.94
N ILE A 9 18.06 26.10 28.66
CA ILE A 9 18.50 24.75 28.26
C ILE A 9 19.91 24.46 28.74
N VAL A 10 20.80 25.42 28.51
CA VAL A 10 22.21 25.27 28.81
C VAL A 10 22.48 25.34 30.32
N ARG A 11 21.64 26.06 31.08
CA ARG A 11 21.77 26.17 32.54
C ARG A 11 21.25 24.96 33.31
N TRP A 12 20.19 24.31 32.83
CA TRP A 12 19.51 23.23 33.54
C TRP A 12 19.42 21.91 32.73
N PRO A 13 20.54 21.40 32.17
CA PRO A 13 20.49 20.26 31.26
C PRO A 13 19.98 18.97 31.93
N TRP A 14 20.37 18.70 33.18
CA TRP A 14 19.91 17.52 33.92
C TRP A 14 18.41 17.50 34.17
N LEU A 15 17.81 18.66 34.48
CA LEU A 15 16.37 18.77 34.68
C LEU A 15 15.62 18.48 33.38
N ILE A 16 16.12 18.99 32.26
CA ILE A 16 15.51 18.75 30.94
C ILE A 16 15.62 17.28 30.55
N ILE A 17 16.79 16.67 30.72
CA ILE A 17 16.97 15.23 30.45
C ILE A 17 15.99 14.41 31.29
N LEU A 18 15.87 14.69 32.59
CA LEU A 18 14.93 13.99 33.47
C LEU A 18 13.48 14.16 33.00
N MET A 19 13.06 15.38 32.71
CA MET A 19 11.71 15.68 32.21
C MET A 19 11.44 14.97 30.88
N THR A 20 12.40 14.99 29.96
CA THR A 20 12.30 14.27 28.69
C THR A 20 12.15 12.77 28.91
N VAL A 21 12.95 12.16 29.79
CA VAL A 21 12.86 10.72 30.08
C VAL A 21 11.49 10.38 30.67
N VAL A 22 10.95 11.19 31.59
CA VAL A 22 9.61 10.97 32.17
C VAL A 22 8.52 11.06 31.12
N ILE A 23 8.52 12.11 30.31
CA ILE A 23 7.53 12.32 29.23
C ILE A 23 7.64 11.18 28.20
N ALA A 24 8.86 10.86 27.77
CA ALA A 24 9.09 9.82 26.78
C ALA A 24 8.72 8.43 27.29
N THR A 25 8.98 8.13 28.56
CA THR A 25 8.55 6.86 29.18
C THR A 25 7.02 6.78 29.25
N THR A 26 6.35 7.90 29.54
CA THR A 26 4.88 7.97 29.58
C THR A 26 4.28 7.77 28.19
N ALA A 27 4.85 8.39 27.17
CA ALA A 27 4.47 8.15 25.77
C ALA A 27 4.73 6.68 25.39
N ALA A 28 5.94 6.17 25.64
CA ALA A 28 6.37 4.81 25.34
C ALA A 28 5.52 3.74 26.03
N TYR A 29 4.94 4.03 27.20
CA TYR A 29 4.01 3.11 27.86
C TYR A 29 2.80 2.77 26.99
N GLY A 30 2.43 3.66 26.07
CA GLY A 30 1.35 3.43 25.12
C GLY A 30 1.64 2.33 24.09
N VAL A 31 2.91 1.94 23.89
CA VAL A 31 3.31 0.86 22.97
C VAL A 31 2.58 -0.45 23.30
N ARG A 32 2.24 -0.68 24.57
CA ARG A 32 1.50 -1.89 25.01
C ARG A 32 0.07 -1.97 24.48
N TYR A 33 -0.49 -0.85 24.03
CA TYR A 33 -1.83 -0.73 23.47
C TYR A 33 -1.81 -0.78 21.94
N VAL A 34 -0.64 -0.92 21.33
CA VAL A 34 -0.53 -1.07 19.88
C VAL A 34 -1.09 -2.43 19.48
N GLU A 35 -2.12 -2.40 18.64
CA GLU A 35 -2.69 -3.57 18.01
C GLU A 35 -2.17 -3.68 16.57
N PHE A 36 -1.88 -4.90 16.13
CA PHE A 36 -1.55 -5.20 14.75
C PHE A 36 -2.74 -5.89 14.09
N LYS A 37 -3.23 -5.35 12.97
CA LYS A 37 -4.24 -6.01 12.14
C LYS A 37 -3.66 -6.24 10.75
N ASN A 38 -3.83 -7.45 10.25
CA ASN A 38 -3.34 -7.86 8.91
C ASN A 38 -4.47 -8.24 7.96
N ASP A 39 -5.73 -8.04 8.37
CA ASP A 39 -6.92 -8.34 7.56
C ASP A 39 -7.10 -7.25 6.48
N TYR A 40 -7.31 -7.68 5.25
CA TYR A 40 -7.54 -6.80 4.10
C TYR A 40 -8.67 -5.77 4.31
N ARG A 41 -9.65 -6.04 5.19
CA ARG A 41 -10.78 -5.15 5.51
C ARG A 41 -10.35 -3.81 6.09
N MET A 42 -9.16 -3.74 6.69
CA MET A 42 -8.68 -2.48 7.27
C MET A 42 -8.43 -1.38 6.24
N PHE A 43 -8.32 -1.71 4.95
CA PHE A 43 -8.20 -0.73 3.86
C PHE A 43 -9.51 0.04 3.60
N PHE A 44 -10.60 -0.32 4.28
CA PHE A 44 -11.92 0.27 4.05
C PHE A 44 -12.44 0.90 5.34
N SER A 45 -13.01 2.09 5.23
CA SER A 45 -13.74 2.71 6.33
C SER A 45 -15.11 2.05 6.55
N GLU A 46 -15.66 2.17 7.76
CA GLU A 46 -16.96 1.57 8.12
C GLU A 46 -18.13 2.09 7.28
N ASP A 47 -18.03 3.31 6.76
CA ASP A 47 -19.03 3.96 5.91
C ASP A 47 -18.88 3.61 4.42
N ASN A 48 -17.86 2.81 4.05
CA ASN A 48 -17.61 2.44 2.66
C ASN A 48 -18.78 1.62 2.07
N PRO A 49 -19.42 2.06 0.97
CA PRO A 49 -20.62 1.41 0.46
C PRO A 49 -20.35 0.00 -0.08
N GLN A 50 -19.20 -0.23 -0.72
CA GLN A 50 -18.81 -1.55 -1.19
C GLN A 50 -18.54 -2.50 -0.01
N LEU A 51 -17.97 -2.01 1.10
CA LEU A 51 -17.74 -2.83 2.30
C LEU A 51 -19.07 -3.27 2.90
N ARG A 52 -20.01 -2.33 3.06
CA ARG A 52 -21.35 -2.64 3.56
C ARG A 52 -22.11 -3.62 2.68
N ALA A 53 -21.97 -3.52 1.35
CA ALA A 53 -22.55 -4.48 0.42
C ALA A 53 -21.93 -5.88 0.58
N PHE A 54 -20.61 -5.95 0.75
CA PHE A 54 -19.88 -7.19 0.95
C PHE A 54 -20.26 -7.85 2.28
N GLU A 55 -20.27 -7.10 3.38
CA GLU A 55 -20.70 -7.60 4.69
C GLU A 55 -22.16 -8.05 4.71
N ALA A 56 -23.04 -7.36 3.99
CA ALA A 56 -24.44 -7.78 3.85
C ALA A 56 -24.56 -9.13 3.11
N LEU A 57 -23.73 -9.36 2.10
CA LEU A 57 -23.66 -10.63 1.39
C LEU A 57 -23.16 -11.75 2.30
N GLU A 58 -22.06 -11.54 3.04
CA GLU A 58 -21.50 -12.53 3.97
C GLU A 58 -22.47 -12.88 5.10
N LYS A 59 -23.24 -11.90 5.59
CA LYS A 59 -24.28 -12.11 6.59
C LYS A 59 -25.42 -13.00 6.05
N THR A 60 -25.64 -13.00 4.74
CA THR A 60 -26.73 -13.74 4.08
C THR A 60 -26.32 -15.16 3.71
N TYR A 61 -25.12 -15.36 3.15
CA TYR A 61 -24.71 -16.65 2.56
C TYR A 61 -23.49 -17.32 3.25
N THR A 62 -23.02 -16.83 4.40
CA THR A 62 -21.74 -17.23 5.03
C THR A 62 -20.53 -16.48 4.47
N ARG A 63 -19.57 -16.21 5.36
CA ARG A 63 -18.30 -15.53 5.09
C ARG A 63 -17.40 -16.39 4.19
N ASP A 64 -16.71 -15.75 3.25
CA ASP A 64 -15.90 -16.43 2.22
C ASP A 64 -14.40 -16.48 2.54
N ASP A 65 -14.02 -16.35 3.80
CA ASP A 65 -12.63 -16.52 4.20
C ASP A 65 -12.19 -17.96 3.83
N ASN A 66 -11.37 -18.07 2.78
CA ASN A 66 -11.03 -19.35 2.19
C ASN A 66 -9.52 -19.56 2.04
N ILE A 67 -9.16 -20.83 1.88
CA ILE A 67 -7.88 -21.30 1.37
C ILE A 67 -8.19 -22.19 0.16
N LEU A 68 -7.63 -21.84 -1.00
CA LEU A 68 -7.67 -22.66 -2.20
C LEU A 68 -6.31 -23.36 -2.34
N LEU A 69 -6.32 -24.67 -2.12
CA LEU A 69 -5.20 -25.56 -2.38
C LEU A 69 -5.34 -26.14 -3.78
N VAL A 70 -4.30 -26.06 -4.59
CA VAL A 70 -4.24 -26.63 -5.93
C VAL A 70 -3.12 -27.65 -6.01
N VAL A 71 -3.44 -28.80 -6.59
CA VAL A 71 -2.54 -29.94 -6.71
C VAL A 71 -2.39 -30.30 -8.19
N THR A 72 -1.14 -30.42 -8.63
CA THR A 72 -0.80 -30.82 -10.00
C THR A 72 0.13 -32.03 -9.98
N PRO A 73 -0.30 -33.18 -10.53
CA PRO A 73 0.60 -34.31 -10.79
C PRO A 73 1.63 -33.96 -11.88
N GLN A 74 2.90 -34.36 -11.70
CA GLN A 74 3.97 -34.10 -12.69
C GLN A 74 3.70 -34.75 -14.06
N ASP A 75 3.00 -35.87 -14.11
CA ASP A 75 2.58 -36.54 -15.35
C ASP A 75 1.33 -35.89 -15.99
N GLY A 76 0.74 -34.90 -15.31
CA GLY A 76 -0.47 -34.21 -15.73
C GLY A 76 -1.74 -35.07 -15.66
N ASN A 77 -1.75 -36.21 -14.97
CA ASN A 77 -2.93 -37.08 -14.93
C ASN A 77 -3.57 -37.11 -13.54
N VAL A 78 -4.59 -36.27 -13.31
CA VAL A 78 -5.36 -36.26 -12.05
C VAL A 78 -6.18 -37.54 -11.86
N PHE A 79 -6.67 -38.14 -12.94
CA PHE A 79 -7.69 -39.20 -12.91
C PHE A 79 -7.10 -40.60 -12.83
N THR A 80 -6.11 -40.77 -11.95
CA THR A 80 -5.58 -42.09 -11.57
C THR A 80 -6.15 -42.49 -10.22
N SER A 81 -6.33 -43.81 -10.01
CA SER A 81 -6.77 -44.34 -8.70
C SER A 81 -5.90 -43.84 -7.54
N LYS A 82 -4.58 -43.80 -7.75
CA LYS A 82 -3.62 -43.25 -6.78
C LYS A 82 -3.86 -41.76 -6.47
N ASN A 83 -3.96 -40.91 -7.49
CA ASN A 83 -4.07 -39.46 -7.29
C ASN A 83 -5.45 -39.09 -6.70
N LEU A 84 -6.51 -39.81 -7.07
CA LEU A 84 -7.83 -39.64 -6.49
C LEU A 84 -7.90 -40.13 -5.03
N ALA A 85 -7.17 -41.20 -4.65
CA ALA A 85 -7.07 -41.64 -3.27
C ALA A 85 -6.35 -40.60 -2.39
N ILE A 86 -5.29 -40.00 -2.92
CA ILE A 86 -4.60 -38.87 -2.27
C ILE A 86 -5.55 -37.67 -2.15
N ALA A 87 -6.37 -37.40 -3.16
CA ALA A 87 -7.38 -36.34 -3.09
C ALA A 87 -8.45 -36.63 -2.01
N GLU A 88 -8.91 -37.87 -1.86
CA GLU A 88 -9.82 -38.25 -0.76
C GLU A 88 -9.17 -38.00 0.60
N TYR A 89 -7.90 -38.40 0.76
CA TYR A 89 -7.13 -38.16 1.98
C TYR A 89 -7.04 -36.66 2.31
N ILE A 90 -6.65 -35.83 1.33
CA ILE A 90 -6.57 -34.37 1.49
C ILE A 90 -7.92 -33.80 1.89
N THR A 91 -9.00 -34.16 1.20
CA THR A 91 -10.35 -33.66 1.51
C THR A 91 -10.76 -33.99 2.94
N GLN A 92 -10.53 -35.21 3.41
CA GLN A 92 -10.87 -35.63 4.77
C GLN A 92 -10.05 -34.88 5.84
N HIS A 93 -8.77 -34.62 5.59
CA HIS A 93 -7.91 -33.91 6.53
C HIS A 93 -8.17 -32.40 6.53
N LEU A 94 -8.52 -31.80 5.39
CA LEU A 94 -8.90 -30.39 5.32
C LEU A 94 -10.12 -30.07 6.20
N TRP A 95 -11.06 -31.00 6.39
CA TRP A 95 -12.18 -30.84 7.32
C TRP A 95 -11.75 -30.71 8.79
N GLN A 96 -10.55 -31.17 9.15
CA GLN A 96 -9.99 -31.06 10.49
C GLN A 96 -9.28 -29.72 10.73
N THR A 97 -9.16 -28.88 9.70
CA THR A 97 -8.56 -27.55 9.83
C THR A 97 -9.34 -26.74 10.88
N PRO A 98 -8.65 -26.03 11.80
CA PRO A 98 -9.31 -25.17 12.76
C PRO A 98 -10.33 -24.23 12.08
N TYR A 99 -11.54 -24.21 12.63
CA TYR A 99 -12.67 -23.38 12.16
C TYR A 99 -13.17 -23.70 10.74
N ALA A 100 -12.80 -24.85 10.16
CA ALA A 100 -13.38 -25.32 8.90
C ALA A 100 -14.90 -25.45 8.99
N THR A 101 -15.59 -24.90 8.01
CA THR A 101 -17.05 -25.06 7.88
C THR A 101 -17.45 -25.77 6.60
N ARG A 102 -16.57 -25.77 5.59
CA ARG A 102 -16.83 -26.41 4.30
C ARG A 102 -15.53 -26.73 3.56
N VAL A 103 -15.48 -27.88 2.90
CA VAL A 103 -14.43 -28.23 1.95
C VAL A 103 -15.10 -28.63 0.64
N ASP A 104 -14.84 -27.92 -0.45
CA ASP A 104 -15.25 -28.33 -1.79
C ASP A 104 -14.05 -28.95 -2.52
N SER A 105 -14.20 -30.14 -3.07
CA SER A 105 -13.19 -30.83 -3.88
C SER A 105 -13.85 -31.66 -4.97
N ILE A 106 -13.05 -32.23 -5.88
CA ILE A 106 -13.55 -33.20 -6.85
C ILE A 106 -14.11 -34.47 -6.18
N THR A 107 -13.57 -34.88 -5.03
CA THR A 107 -13.90 -36.18 -4.43
C THR A 107 -15.27 -36.15 -3.79
N ASN A 108 -15.52 -35.18 -2.91
CA ASN A 108 -16.81 -34.96 -2.26
C ASN A 108 -17.80 -34.13 -3.08
N PHE A 109 -17.57 -33.96 -4.39
CA PHE A 109 -18.52 -33.31 -5.27
C PHE A 109 -19.80 -34.14 -5.35
N GLN A 110 -20.92 -33.58 -4.89
CA GLN A 110 -22.21 -34.25 -4.87
C GLN A 110 -22.77 -34.35 -6.29
N HIS A 111 -22.54 -35.51 -6.93
CA HIS A 111 -22.99 -35.78 -8.28
C HIS A 111 -24.32 -36.53 -8.27
N SER A 112 -25.29 -36.01 -9.00
CA SER A 112 -26.62 -36.59 -9.12
C SER A 112 -26.82 -37.34 -10.44
N THR A 113 -27.42 -38.53 -10.34
CA THR A 113 -27.75 -39.43 -11.46
C THR A 113 -29.12 -40.09 -11.25
N ALA A 114 -29.78 -40.46 -12.33
CA ALA A 114 -31.01 -41.24 -12.31
C ALA A 114 -30.72 -42.75 -12.29
N GLN A 115 -31.38 -43.50 -11.41
CA GLN A 115 -31.37 -44.97 -11.42
C GLN A 115 -32.80 -45.48 -11.41
N GLY A 116 -33.36 -45.72 -12.61
CA GLY A 116 -34.79 -45.98 -12.73
C GLY A 116 -35.59 -44.75 -12.32
N ASP A 117 -36.47 -44.90 -11.31
CA ASP A 117 -37.26 -43.81 -10.75
C ASP A 117 -36.58 -43.11 -9.55
N ASP A 118 -35.43 -43.61 -9.10
CA ASP A 118 -34.71 -43.07 -7.95
C ASP A 118 -33.65 -42.02 -8.36
N LEU A 119 -33.57 -40.94 -7.58
CA LEU A 119 -32.50 -39.95 -7.66
C LEU A 119 -31.37 -40.36 -6.71
N PHE A 120 -30.21 -40.71 -7.27
CA PHE A 120 -29.00 -40.96 -6.48
C PHE A 120 -28.14 -39.70 -6.43
N VAL A 121 -27.78 -39.25 -5.23
CA VAL A 121 -26.84 -38.16 -4.99
C VAL A 121 -25.75 -38.67 -4.05
N GLY A 122 -24.49 -38.51 -4.45
CA GLY A 122 -23.37 -38.88 -3.60
C GLY A 122 -22.04 -38.36 -4.13
N ASP A 123 -20.98 -38.66 -3.40
CA ASP A 123 -19.61 -38.30 -3.75
C ASP A 123 -19.24 -38.83 -5.15
N LEU A 124 -18.69 -37.95 -5.98
CA LEU A 124 -18.23 -38.31 -7.33
C LEU A 124 -17.12 -39.36 -7.27
N VAL A 125 -16.27 -39.28 -6.25
CA VAL A 125 -15.19 -40.23 -5.98
C VAL A 125 -15.38 -40.79 -4.58
N HIS A 126 -15.55 -42.11 -4.48
CA HIS A 126 -15.58 -42.80 -3.20
C HIS A 126 -14.79 -44.12 -3.29
N GLY A 127 -13.80 -44.29 -2.42
CA GLY A 127 -12.96 -45.48 -2.38
C GLY A 127 -12.07 -45.60 -3.62
N ALA A 128 -11.30 -44.56 -3.91
CA ALA A 128 -10.55 -44.40 -5.15
C ALA A 128 -9.60 -45.56 -5.47
N ASP A 129 -9.06 -46.24 -4.46
CA ASP A 129 -8.19 -47.43 -4.58
C ASP A 129 -8.86 -48.62 -5.28
N ARG A 130 -10.20 -48.63 -5.35
CA ARG A 130 -11.00 -49.74 -5.89
C ARG A 130 -11.67 -49.41 -7.23
N LEU A 131 -11.44 -48.21 -7.77
CA LEU A 131 -12.07 -47.76 -9.00
C LEU A 131 -11.50 -48.51 -10.21
N SER A 132 -12.40 -49.01 -11.05
CA SER A 132 -12.05 -49.59 -12.35
C SER A 132 -11.63 -48.51 -13.36
N PRO A 133 -10.88 -48.86 -14.42
CA PRO A 133 -10.53 -47.91 -15.47
C PRO A 133 -11.74 -47.23 -16.13
N ALA A 134 -12.87 -47.94 -16.25
CA ALA A 134 -14.10 -47.38 -16.81
C ALA A 134 -14.71 -46.30 -15.89
N GLU A 135 -14.69 -46.52 -14.57
CA GLU A 135 -15.16 -45.54 -13.60
C GLU A 135 -14.28 -44.29 -13.57
N LEU A 136 -12.95 -44.46 -13.67
CA LEU A 136 -12.01 -43.34 -13.76
C LEU A 136 -12.30 -42.45 -14.98
N VAL A 137 -12.54 -43.05 -16.14
CA VAL A 137 -12.93 -42.32 -17.37
C VAL A 137 -14.27 -41.60 -17.18
N ARG A 138 -15.25 -42.22 -16.52
CA ARG A 138 -16.54 -41.58 -16.22
C ARG A 138 -16.35 -40.37 -15.29
N ILE A 139 -15.57 -40.53 -14.23
CA ILE A 139 -15.26 -39.44 -13.28
C ILE A 139 -14.58 -38.29 -14.01
N GLN A 140 -13.61 -38.59 -14.88
CA GLN A 140 -12.95 -37.58 -15.71
C GLN A 140 -13.95 -36.83 -16.58
N GLN A 141 -14.82 -37.54 -17.29
CA GLN A 141 -15.84 -36.93 -18.15
C GLN A 141 -16.80 -36.03 -17.36
N VAL A 142 -17.23 -36.44 -16.16
CA VAL A 142 -18.08 -35.62 -15.30
C VAL A 142 -17.33 -34.37 -14.84
N ALA A 143 -16.09 -34.54 -14.36
CA ALA A 143 -15.31 -33.48 -13.77
C ALA A 143 -14.95 -32.37 -14.78
N VAL A 144 -14.54 -32.72 -15.99
CA VAL A 144 -14.12 -31.74 -17.01
C VAL A 144 -15.28 -31.09 -17.76
N ASN A 145 -16.48 -31.69 -17.75
CA ASN A 145 -17.65 -31.16 -18.46
C ASN A 145 -18.67 -30.48 -17.54
N SER A 146 -18.66 -30.77 -16.23
CA SER A 146 -19.58 -30.14 -15.28
C SER A 146 -19.26 -28.65 -15.11
N PRO A 147 -20.20 -27.73 -15.35
CA PRO A 147 -20.01 -26.30 -15.09
C PRO A 147 -19.71 -26.01 -13.61
N LEU A 148 -20.03 -26.91 -12.70
CA LEU A 148 -19.81 -26.73 -11.26
C LEU A 148 -18.35 -27.04 -10.83
N LEU A 149 -17.58 -27.72 -11.68
CA LEU A 149 -16.20 -28.15 -11.42
C LEU A 149 -15.18 -27.53 -12.40
N ARG A 150 -15.51 -27.51 -13.70
CA ARG A 150 -14.64 -27.01 -14.76
C ARG A 150 -14.30 -25.52 -14.56
N ASN A 151 -13.01 -25.16 -14.67
CA ASN A 151 -12.49 -23.80 -14.39
C ASN A 151 -12.72 -23.30 -12.95
N ARG A 152 -13.01 -24.20 -12.00
CA ARG A 152 -13.19 -23.88 -10.57
C ARG A 152 -12.34 -24.79 -9.69
N LEU A 153 -12.58 -26.10 -9.76
CA LEU A 153 -11.86 -27.12 -9.01
C LEU A 153 -11.13 -28.11 -9.92
N VAL A 154 -11.41 -28.13 -11.22
CA VAL A 154 -10.73 -28.98 -12.20
C VAL A 154 -10.42 -28.17 -13.45
N SER A 155 -9.20 -28.29 -13.97
CA SER A 155 -8.81 -27.62 -15.22
C SER A 155 -9.52 -28.23 -16.44
N PRO A 156 -9.75 -27.49 -17.53
CA PRO A 156 -10.43 -27.99 -18.72
C PRO A 156 -9.81 -29.24 -19.34
N ASP A 157 -8.50 -29.39 -19.22
CA ASP A 157 -7.72 -30.53 -19.71
C ASP A 157 -7.59 -31.67 -18.68
N GLY A 158 -8.14 -31.49 -17.47
CA GLY A 158 -8.14 -32.50 -16.42
C GLY A 158 -6.78 -32.75 -15.78
N ARG A 159 -5.84 -31.82 -15.90
CA ARG A 159 -4.46 -31.95 -15.39
C ARG A 159 -4.24 -31.38 -14.00
N VAL A 160 -5.15 -30.55 -13.51
CA VAL A 160 -5.04 -29.86 -12.23
C VAL A 160 -6.33 -30.02 -11.43
N MET A 161 -6.20 -30.24 -10.12
CA MET A 161 -7.33 -30.31 -9.19
C MET A 161 -7.18 -29.31 -8.04
N GLY A 162 -8.30 -28.75 -7.59
CA GLY A 162 -8.38 -27.78 -6.52
C GLY A 162 -9.24 -28.26 -5.35
N PHE A 163 -8.93 -27.74 -4.17
CA PHE A 163 -9.62 -27.94 -2.91
C PHE A 163 -9.90 -26.57 -2.29
N ASN A 164 -11.17 -26.20 -2.19
CA ASN A 164 -11.59 -24.93 -1.61
C ASN A 164 -12.08 -25.15 -0.18
N LEU A 165 -11.26 -24.74 0.79
CA LEU A 165 -11.58 -24.78 2.21
C LEU A 165 -12.17 -23.42 2.62
N ILE A 166 -13.36 -23.42 3.21
CA ILE A 166 -13.99 -22.23 3.82
C ILE A 166 -13.88 -22.35 5.35
N VAL A 167 -13.42 -21.26 5.95
CA VAL A 167 -13.12 -21.16 7.39
C VAL A 167 -13.96 -20.05 8.00
N ARG A 168 -14.66 -20.34 9.10
CA ARG A 168 -15.43 -19.33 9.84
C ARG A 168 -14.77 -18.98 11.16
N ARG A 169 -13.90 -17.97 11.11
CA ARG A 169 -13.17 -17.44 12.26
C ARG A 169 -14.10 -16.87 13.35
N PRO A 170 -13.90 -17.20 14.64
CA PRO A 170 -14.73 -16.70 15.73
C PRO A 170 -14.50 -15.21 16.07
N GLY A 171 -13.40 -14.61 15.61
CA GLY A 171 -13.16 -13.17 15.67
C GLY A 171 -12.64 -12.64 17.00
N LYS A 172 -12.08 -13.51 17.87
CA LYS A 172 -11.47 -13.08 19.14
C LYS A 172 -10.05 -12.56 18.92
N ASP A 173 -9.26 -13.31 18.15
CA ASP A 173 -7.93 -12.92 17.68
C ASP A 173 -7.76 -13.40 16.25
N GLN A 174 -8.10 -12.51 15.30
CA GLN A 174 -8.09 -12.84 13.89
C GLN A 174 -6.71 -13.26 13.38
N ASN A 175 -5.63 -12.72 13.94
CA ASN A 175 -4.27 -13.07 13.51
C ASN A 175 -3.91 -14.48 13.97
N ALA A 176 -4.19 -14.82 15.23
CA ALA A 176 -3.98 -16.17 15.75
C ALA A 176 -4.86 -17.19 15.02
N GLU A 177 -6.14 -16.87 14.82
CA GLU A 177 -7.10 -17.73 14.14
C GLU A 177 -6.69 -18.01 12.67
N THR A 178 -6.22 -17.00 11.94
CA THR A 178 -5.67 -17.18 10.58
C THR A 178 -4.42 -18.06 10.62
N LYS A 179 -3.51 -17.81 11.57
CA LYS A 179 -2.27 -18.57 11.71
C LYS A 179 -2.55 -20.05 11.98
N ASP A 180 -3.51 -20.38 12.84
CA ASP A 180 -3.87 -21.76 13.18
C ASP A 180 -4.36 -22.53 11.94
N ALA A 181 -5.29 -21.93 11.17
CA ALA A 181 -5.81 -22.55 9.95
C ALA A 181 -4.73 -22.73 8.87
N VAL A 182 -3.94 -21.69 8.59
CA VAL A 182 -2.91 -21.73 7.55
C VAL A 182 -1.74 -22.64 7.92
N THR A 183 -1.35 -22.68 9.21
CA THR A 183 -0.29 -23.59 9.68
C THR A 183 -0.73 -25.03 9.48
N PHE A 184 -1.96 -25.38 9.87
CA PHE A 184 -2.50 -26.72 9.68
C PHE A 184 -2.50 -27.14 8.20
N VAL A 185 -2.98 -26.29 7.30
CA VAL A 185 -2.99 -26.60 5.86
C VAL A 185 -1.58 -26.74 5.30
N ARG A 186 -0.64 -25.88 5.70
CA ARG A 186 0.77 -25.98 5.27
C ARG A 186 1.44 -27.24 5.80
N GLU A 187 1.15 -27.66 7.03
CA GLU A 187 1.64 -28.92 7.60
C GLU A 187 1.08 -30.13 6.84
N LEU A 188 -0.22 -30.14 6.54
CA LEU A 188 -0.85 -31.17 5.70
C LEU A 188 -0.20 -31.23 4.31
N VAL A 189 0.01 -30.09 3.66
CA VAL A 189 0.68 -30.01 2.35
C VAL A 189 2.10 -30.57 2.44
N ASN A 190 2.86 -30.21 3.48
CA ASN A 190 4.22 -30.71 3.67
C ASN A 190 4.26 -32.23 3.89
N GLU A 191 3.33 -32.77 4.68
CA GLU A 191 3.19 -34.20 4.93
C GLU A 191 2.92 -34.96 3.62
N VAL A 192 1.92 -34.53 2.85
CA VAL A 192 1.54 -35.19 1.60
C VAL A 192 2.65 -35.04 0.55
N GLN A 193 3.28 -33.86 0.45
CA GLN A 193 4.39 -33.62 -0.47
C GLN A 193 5.61 -34.52 -0.19
N GLN A 194 5.90 -34.83 1.07
CA GLN A 194 6.97 -35.76 1.45
C GLN A 194 6.64 -37.21 1.08
N ALA A 195 5.39 -37.63 1.24
CA ALA A 195 4.92 -38.95 0.84
C ALA A 195 4.80 -39.12 -0.69
N HIS A 196 4.50 -38.01 -1.39
CA HIS A 196 4.20 -37.98 -2.82
C HIS A 196 4.99 -36.85 -3.53
N PRO A 197 6.32 -37.02 -3.72
CA PRO A 197 7.18 -36.01 -4.35
C PRO A 197 6.83 -35.72 -5.82
N GLU A 198 6.02 -36.58 -6.46
CA GLU A 198 5.49 -36.41 -7.81
C GLU A 198 4.34 -35.39 -7.94
N LEU A 199 3.79 -34.92 -6.82
CA LEU A 199 2.74 -33.90 -6.80
C LEU A 199 3.35 -32.53 -6.50
N SER A 200 2.86 -31.47 -7.13
CA SER A 200 3.15 -30.08 -6.75
C SER A 200 1.93 -29.41 -6.15
N PHE A 201 2.14 -28.57 -5.14
CA PHE A 201 1.07 -27.91 -4.38
C PHE A 201 1.22 -26.40 -4.45
N HIS A 202 0.09 -25.70 -4.55
CA HIS A 202 0.01 -24.25 -4.59
C HIS A 202 -1.14 -23.75 -3.71
N LEU A 203 -0.92 -22.71 -2.92
CA LEU A 203 -1.91 -22.16 -1.98
C LEU A 203 -2.27 -20.70 -2.31
N THR A 204 -3.56 -20.42 -2.43
CA THR A 204 -4.11 -19.06 -2.56
C THR A 204 -5.39 -18.91 -1.73
N GLY A 205 -6.13 -17.81 -1.90
CA GLY A 205 -7.36 -17.51 -1.15
C GLY A 205 -7.17 -16.41 -0.11
N ALA A 206 -8.28 -15.96 0.47
CA ALA A 206 -8.32 -14.78 1.35
C ALA A 206 -7.39 -14.91 2.57
N LEU A 207 -7.36 -16.08 3.23
CA LEU A 207 -6.50 -16.28 4.41
C LEU A 207 -5.01 -16.33 4.06
N MET A 208 -4.67 -16.72 2.83
CA MET A 208 -3.29 -16.69 2.34
C MET A 208 -2.82 -15.26 2.07
N ILE A 209 -3.72 -14.36 1.65
CA ILE A 209 -3.44 -12.92 1.53
C ILE A 209 -3.13 -12.32 2.91
N ASP A 210 -4.01 -12.55 3.90
CA ASP A 210 -3.82 -12.04 5.27
C ASP A 210 -2.48 -12.52 5.86
N THR A 211 -2.12 -13.78 5.58
CA THR A 211 -0.83 -14.34 5.99
C THR A 211 0.33 -13.69 5.26
N ALA A 212 0.23 -13.45 3.95
CA ALA A 212 1.27 -12.77 3.17
C ALA A 212 1.50 -11.32 3.67
N PHE A 213 0.43 -10.61 4.04
CA PHE A 213 0.52 -9.31 4.69
C PHE A 213 1.29 -9.38 6.01
N ALA A 214 0.95 -10.35 6.88
CA ALA A 214 1.63 -10.54 8.16
C ALA A 214 3.10 -10.94 8.00
N GLU A 215 3.42 -11.87 7.11
CA GLU A 215 4.78 -12.35 6.85
C GLU A 215 5.68 -11.24 6.29
N SER A 216 5.17 -10.44 5.33
CA SER A 216 5.91 -9.31 4.79
C SER A 216 6.14 -8.23 5.85
N SER A 217 5.12 -7.94 6.65
CA SER A 217 5.18 -6.98 7.76
C SER A 217 6.24 -7.36 8.79
N GLU A 218 6.25 -8.62 9.20
CA GLU A 218 7.23 -9.16 10.15
C GLU A 218 8.64 -9.13 9.58
N ARG A 219 8.80 -9.48 8.30
CA ARG A 219 10.09 -9.41 7.60
C ARG A 219 10.62 -7.98 7.55
N ASP A 220 9.79 -7.01 7.18
CA ASP A 220 10.19 -5.60 7.09
C ASP A 220 10.60 -5.06 8.46
N ALA A 221 9.82 -5.34 9.51
CA ALA A 221 10.13 -4.91 10.87
C ALA A 221 11.46 -5.50 11.39
N LYS A 222 11.74 -6.78 11.11
CA LYS A 222 12.96 -7.47 11.55
C LYS A 222 14.19 -7.12 10.73
N THR A 223 14.04 -6.67 9.49
CA THR A 223 15.17 -6.46 8.56
C THR A 223 15.40 -4.99 8.23
N LEU A 224 14.39 -4.26 7.74
CA LEU A 224 14.55 -2.90 7.22
C LEU A 224 14.80 -1.90 8.35
N THR A 225 13.99 -1.91 9.41
CA THR A 225 14.12 -0.97 10.54
C THR A 225 15.51 -0.99 11.21
N PRO A 226 16.07 -2.15 11.63
CA PRO A 226 17.41 -2.17 12.23
C PRO A 226 18.51 -1.83 11.23
N THR A 227 18.36 -2.23 9.96
CA THR A 227 19.34 -1.89 8.91
C THR A 227 19.37 -0.39 8.64
N MET A 228 18.20 0.27 8.63
CA MET A 228 18.06 1.72 8.50
C MET A 228 18.78 2.45 9.62
N LEU A 229 18.56 2.04 10.87
CA LEU A 229 19.25 2.60 12.03
C LEU A 229 20.78 2.45 11.88
N GLY A 230 21.25 1.29 11.41
CA GLY A 230 22.66 1.05 11.13
C GLY A 230 23.25 2.01 10.09
N ILE A 231 22.56 2.20 8.96
CA ILE A 231 22.98 3.14 7.90
C ILE A 231 23.06 4.57 8.43
N ILE A 232 22.04 5.01 9.19
CA ILE A 232 22.01 6.35 9.80
C ILE A 232 23.18 6.52 10.78
N VAL A 233 23.38 5.55 11.67
CA VAL A 233 24.47 5.58 12.67
C VAL A 233 25.83 5.70 11.98
N VAL A 234 26.08 4.90 10.95
CA VAL A 234 27.33 4.94 10.19
C VAL A 234 27.47 6.26 9.43
N GLY A 235 26.42 6.73 8.76
CA GLY A 235 26.40 7.99 8.02
C GLY A 235 26.65 9.20 8.93
N LEU A 236 25.96 9.27 10.07
CA LEU A 236 26.15 10.31 11.08
C LEU A 236 27.55 10.28 11.68
N TRP A 237 28.07 9.09 11.98
CA TRP A 237 29.43 8.95 12.52
C TRP A 237 30.47 9.44 11.53
N TRP A 238 30.35 9.05 10.26
CA TRP A 238 31.21 9.49 9.17
C TRP A 238 31.17 11.01 8.98
N PHE A 239 29.96 11.58 8.98
CA PHE A 239 29.73 13.00 8.75
C PHE A 239 30.17 13.89 9.93
N LEU A 240 29.68 13.61 11.13
CA LEU A 240 29.98 14.42 12.32
C LEU A 240 31.42 14.21 12.79
N ARG A 241 32.06 13.09 12.39
CA ARG A 241 33.38 12.65 12.89
C ARG A 241 33.43 12.63 14.42
N SER A 242 32.28 12.37 15.04
CA SER A 242 32.08 12.42 16.48
C SER A 242 31.19 11.27 16.90
N PHE A 243 31.77 10.32 17.64
CA PHE A 243 31.01 9.21 18.22
C PHE A 243 29.93 9.71 19.19
N ILE A 244 30.24 10.75 19.97
CA ILE A 244 29.31 11.32 20.95
C ILE A 244 28.18 12.06 20.27
N GLY A 245 28.48 12.87 19.24
CA GLY A 245 27.45 13.52 18.43
C GLY A 245 26.54 12.51 17.75
N MET A 246 27.11 11.46 17.17
CA MET A 246 26.34 10.37 16.57
C MET A 246 25.46 9.66 17.61
N ALA A 247 26.01 9.25 18.76
CA ALA A 247 25.25 8.51 19.77
C ALA A 247 24.11 9.36 20.35
N ALA A 248 24.34 10.65 20.58
CA ALA A 248 23.30 11.58 21.02
C ALA A 248 22.19 11.74 19.98
N ALA A 249 22.55 11.89 18.71
CA ALA A 249 21.60 11.96 17.60
C ALA A 249 20.79 10.66 17.45
N ALA A 250 21.43 9.50 17.44
CA ALA A 250 20.78 8.20 17.35
C ALA A 250 19.84 7.92 18.54
N THR A 251 20.24 8.32 19.75
CA THR A 251 19.39 8.20 20.96
C THR A 251 18.15 9.07 20.81
N MET A 252 18.30 10.31 20.36
CA MET A 252 17.19 11.23 20.14
C MET A 252 16.20 10.67 19.10
N MET A 253 16.69 10.16 17.97
CA MET A 253 15.86 9.57 16.92
C MET A 253 15.09 8.35 17.41
N THR A 254 15.78 7.43 18.09
CA THR A 254 15.16 6.22 18.66
C THR A 254 14.08 6.59 19.67
N LEU A 255 14.34 7.58 20.53
CA LEU A 255 13.36 8.08 21.49
C LEU A 255 12.14 8.69 20.79
N SER A 256 12.36 9.44 19.70
CA SER A 256 11.27 10.01 18.91
C SER A 256 10.35 8.93 18.33
N VAL A 257 10.95 7.89 17.73
CA VAL A 257 10.22 6.76 17.16
C VAL A 257 9.41 6.03 18.24
N ILE A 258 10.02 5.71 19.39
CA ILE A 258 9.33 5.03 20.49
C ILE A 258 8.15 5.88 21.00
N CYS A 259 8.35 7.19 21.15
CA CYS A 259 7.28 8.11 21.54
C CYS A 259 6.16 8.16 20.49
N ALA A 260 6.49 8.17 19.19
CA ALA A 260 5.49 8.19 18.12
C ALA A 260 4.62 6.93 18.14
N ILE A 261 5.23 5.75 18.24
CA ILE A 261 4.54 4.47 18.35
C ILE A 261 3.71 4.43 19.65
N GLY A 262 4.27 4.91 20.75
CA GLY A 262 3.58 4.97 22.03
C GLY A 262 2.34 5.88 22.02
N LEU A 263 2.46 7.07 21.43
CA LEU A 263 1.33 7.98 21.22
C LEU A 263 0.27 7.37 20.30
N ALA A 264 0.69 6.66 19.25
CA ALA A 264 -0.22 5.92 18.37
C ALA A 264 -1.03 4.88 19.16
N GLY A 265 -0.37 4.10 20.03
CA GLY A 265 -1.05 3.15 20.91
C GLY A 265 -2.02 3.83 21.91
N TRP A 266 -1.66 4.99 22.48
CA TRP A 266 -2.58 5.76 23.32
C TRP A 266 -3.83 6.25 22.59
N LEU A 267 -3.70 6.57 21.30
CA LEU A 267 -4.79 7.01 20.45
C LEU A 267 -5.61 5.85 19.87
N GLY A 268 -5.20 4.60 20.11
CA GLY A 268 -5.84 3.42 19.53
C GLY A 268 -5.62 3.27 18.02
N ILE A 269 -4.54 3.86 17.50
CA ILE A 269 -4.15 3.70 16.09
C ILE A 269 -3.62 2.27 15.90
N VAL A 270 -4.17 1.59 14.90
CA VAL A 270 -3.83 0.19 14.59
C VAL A 270 -2.68 0.15 13.60
N PHE A 271 -1.71 -0.74 13.85
CA PHE A 271 -0.62 -1.00 12.90
C PHE A 271 -1.06 -1.99 11.83
N SER A 272 -0.70 -1.64 10.59
CA SER A 272 -1.03 -2.33 9.36
C SER A 272 0.24 -2.58 8.54
N PRO A 273 0.21 -3.49 7.55
CA PRO A 273 1.30 -3.62 6.58
C PRO A 273 1.70 -2.28 5.92
N SER A 274 0.73 -1.39 5.70
CA SER A 274 0.93 -0.08 5.09
C SER A 274 1.47 0.99 6.05
N SER A 275 1.26 0.85 7.36
CA SER A 275 1.72 1.82 8.39
C SER A 275 3.00 1.38 9.11
N ILE A 276 3.38 0.10 8.97
CA ILE A 276 4.64 -0.44 9.49
C ILE A 276 5.92 0.28 9.02
N PRO A 277 5.99 0.89 7.82
CA PRO A 277 7.17 1.69 7.45
C PRO A 277 7.36 2.98 8.26
N ALA A 278 6.36 3.43 9.04
CA ALA A 278 6.42 4.70 9.77
C ALA A 278 7.68 4.88 10.64
N PRO A 279 8.15 3.89 11.42
CA PRO A 279 9.41 3.99 12.18
C PRO A 279 10.62 4.21 11.28
N THR A 280 10.70 3.51 10.14
CA THR A 280 11.80 3.66 9.17
C THR A 280 11.81 5.06 8.55
N ILE A 281 10.64 5.58 8.19
CA ILE A 281 10.47 6.95 7.67
C ILE A 281 10.81 8.00 8.75
N LEU A 282 10.41 7.78 10.00
CA LEU A 282 10.73 8.70 11.10
C LEU A 282 12.23 8.74 11.41
N LEU A 283 12.90 7.59 11.36
CA LEU A 283 14.35 7.52 11.52
C LEU A 283 15.07 8.33 10.44
N THR A 284 14.63 8.25 9.17
CA THR A 284 15.26 9.02 8.09
C THR A 284 15.05 10.53 8.25
N LEU A 285 13.83 10.96 8.58
CA LEU A 285 13.48 12.38 8.70
C LEU A 285 14.17 13.07 9.89
N ALA A 286 14.26 12.40 11.04
CA ALA A 286 14.85 12.98 12.25
C ALA A 286 16.37 13.22 12.14
N VAL A 287 17.04 12.70 11.09
CA VAL A 287 18.48 12.91 10.85
C VAL A 287 18.80 14.36 10.58
N ALA A 288 18.08 15.02 9.68
CA ALA A 288 18.39 16.36 9.19
C ALA A 288 18.44 17.40 10.32
N ASP A 289 17.42 17.37 11.18
CA ASP A 289 17.28 18.17 12.39
C ASP A 289 18.49 18.10 13.32
N SER A 290 18.91 16.87 13.65
CA SER A 290 20.04 16.64 14.54
C SER A 290 21.36 17.11 13.90
N VAL A 291 21.49 16.92 12.58
CA VAL A 291 22.65 17.34 11.80
C VAL A 291 22.79 18.86 11.82
N HIS A 292 21.71 19.63 11.61
CA HIS A 292 21.76 21.09 11.63
C HIS A 292 22.14 21.66 13.00
N ILE A 293 21.62 21.09 14.10
CA ILE A 293 21.99 21.51 15.45
C ILE A 293 23.44 21.16 15.79
N LEU A 294 23.87 19.93 15.51
CA LEU A 294 25.21 19.46 15.87
C LEU A 294 26.30 20.11 15.02
N THR A 295 26.06 20.34 13.73
CA THR A 295 27.01 21.06 12.86
C THR A 295 27.22 22.50 13.33
N GLY A 296 26.15 23.23 13.67
CA GLY A 296 26.25 24.57 14.23
C GLY A 296 27.02 24.60 15.56
N TYR A 297 26.78 23.60 16.42
CA TYR A 297 27.47 23.43 17.69
C TYR A 297 28.98 23.18 17.51
N TYR A 298 29.36 22.22 16.67
CA TYR A 298 30.77 21.92 16.42
C TYR A 298 31.49 23.06 15.68
N ALA A 299 30.81 23.76 14.77
CA ALA A 299 31.36 24.96 14.13
C ALA A 299 31.64 26.09 15.14
N GLY A 300 30.78 26.26 16.15
CA GLY A 300 31.04 27.18 17.27
C GLY A 300 32.27 26.78 18.10
N LEU A 301 32.38 25.49 18.45
CA LEU A 301 33.54 24.97 19.19
C LEU A 301 34.86 25.13 18.42
N ASN A 302 34.84 24.92 17.10
CA ASN A 302 36.01 25.09 16.23
C ASN A 302 36.43 26.55 16.10
N ARG A 303 35.50 27.51 16.24
CA ARG A 303 35.79 28.95 16.35
C ARG A 303 36.30 29.37 17.73
N GLY A 304 36.46 28.43 18.67
CA GLY A 304 36.98 28.68 20.00
C GLY A 304 35.93 29.06 21.06
N LEU A 305 34.63 29.01 20.72
CA LEU A 305 33.56 29.27 21.69
C LEU A 305 33.52 28.19 22.78
N THR A 306 32.97 28.56 23.94
CA THR A 306 32.63 27.58 24.98
C THR A 306 31.46 26.71 24.52
N GLN A 307 31.30 25.51 25.10
CA GLN A 307 30.18 24.61 24.76
C GLN A 307 28.82 25.32 24.90
N GLN A 308 28.66 26.10 25.96
CA GLN A 308 27.45 26.87 26.23
C GLN A 308 27.16 27.92 25.14
N ALA A 309 28.18 28.71 24.78
CA ALA A 309 28.06 29.75 23.75
C ALA A 309 27.81 29.13 22.36
N ALA A 310 28.52 28.05 22.03
CA ALA A 310 28.36 27.35 20.75
C ALA A 310 26.96 26.74 20.59
N MET A 311 26.41 26.12 21.64
CA MET A 311 25.05 25.54 21.59
C MET A 311 23.99 26.63 21.52
N ARG A 312 24.16 27.72 22.28
CA ARG A 312 23.27 28.87 22.23
C ARG A 312 23.21 29.48 20.83
N GLU A 313 24.35 29.67 20.19
CA GLU A 313 24.42 30.17 18.82
C GLU A 313 23.75 29.20 17.84
N SER A 314 24.05 27.89 17.93
CA SER A 314 23.42 26.88 17.07
C SER A 314 21.89 26.89 17.17
N LEU A 315 21.35 26.91 18.39
CA LEU A 315 19.91 27.01 18.63
C LEU A 315 19.34 28.30 18.04
N GLN A 316 19.98 29.46 18.28
CA GLN A 316 19.48 30.74 17.78
C GLN A 316 19.39 30.79 16.25
N VAL A 317 20.38 30.20 15.59
CA VAL A 317 20.53 30.21 14.14
C VAL A 317 19.57 29.23 13.47
N ASN A 318 19.34 28.05 14.07
CA ASN A 318 18.60 26.97 13.41
C ASN A 318 17.15 26.82 13.89
N PHE A 319 16.76 27.35 15.06
CA PHE A 319 15.43 27.13 15.65
C PHE A 319 14.26 27.42 14.71
N LYS A 320 14.30 28.56 14.01
CA LYS A 320 13.19 28.94 13.11
C LYS A 320 13.10 28.03 11.90
N ALA A 321 14.24 27.71 11.28
CA ALA A 321 14.27 26.81 10.13
C ALA A 321 13.70 25.45 10.54
N ILE A 322 14.27 24.83 11.57
CA ILE A 322 13.86 23.52 12.09
C ILE A 322 12.36 23.48 12.47
N PHE A 323 11.83 24.54 13.09
CA PHE A 323 10.39 24.59 13.41
C PHE A 323 9.52 24.55 12.16
N PHE A 324 9.86 25.34 11.14
CA PHE A 324 9.05 25.40 9.93
C PHE A 324 9.19 24.16 9.08
N THR A 325 10.36 23.53 9.05
CA THR A 325 10.61 22.31 8.26
C THR A 325 9.87 21.11 8.86
N ASN A 326 9.88 20.99 10.19
CA ASN A 326 9.03 20.02 10.89
C ASN A 326 7.54 20.30 10.70
N LEU A 327 7.13 21.58 10.70
CA LEU A 327 5.73 21.95 10.46
C LEU A 327 5.28 21.61 9.04
N THR A 328 6.08 21.91 8.01
CA THR A 328 5.76 21.57 6.61
C THR A 328 5.75 20.06 6.40
N THR A 329 6.68 19.34 7.04
CA THR A 329 6.72 17.87 6.99
C THR A 329 5.46 17.27 7.63
N ALA A 330 5.07 17.76 8.82
CA ALA A 330 3.83 17.31 9.48
C ALA A 330 2.58 17.61 8.64
N VAL A 331 2.51 18.79 7.99
CA VAL A 331 1.43 19.13 7.05
C VAL A 331 1.39 18.18 5.86
N GLY A 332 2.55 17.84 5.29
CA GLY A 332 2.65 16.86 4.20
C GLY A 332 2.10 15.51 4.59
N PHE A 333 2.50 14.97 5.75
CA PHE A 333 1.94 13.70 6.24
C PHE A 333 0.46 13.79 6.64
N TRP A 334 0.00 14.91 7.20
CA TRP A 334 -1.43 15.11 7.48
C TRP A 334 -2.29 15.18 6.22
N SER A 335 -1.74 15.53 5.06
CA SER A 335 -2.46 15.45 3.79
C SER A 335 -2.91 14.00 3.47
N MET A 336 -2.25 12.99 4.03
CA MET A 336 -2.67 11.59 3.91
C MET A 336 -4.01 11.30 4.60
N ASN A 337 -4.51 12.19 5.46
CA ASN A 337 -5.87 12.08 6.00
C ASN A 337 -6.97 12.25 4.94
N TYR A 338 -6.63 12.75 3.73
CA TYR A 338 -7.54 12.74 2.58
C TYR A 338 -7.63 11.37 1.89
N SER A 339 -6.74 10.42 2.21
CA SER A 339 -6.82 9.03 1.74
C SER A 339 -8.19 8.44 2.03
N ASP A 340 -8.79 7.70 1.10
CA ASP A 340 -10.02 6.94 1.39
C ASP A 340 -9.70 5.67 2.18
N ALA A 341 -8.48 5.15 2.05
CA ALA A 341 -8.00 3.99 2.79
C ALA A 341 -7.45 4.40 4.18
N PRO A 342 -8.03 3.92 5.30
CA PRO A 342 -7.59 4.23 6.66
C PRO A 342 -6.10 3.99 6.97
N PRO A 343 -5.44 2.92 6.47
CA PRO A 343 -4.06 2.62 6.81
C PRO A 343 -3.06 3.73 6.44
N PHE A 344 -3.34 4.51 5.39
CA PHE A 344 -2.49 5.66 5.04
C PHE A 344 -2.78 6.89 5.90
N ARG A 345 -4.01 7.05 6.40
CA ARG A 345 -4.31 8.06 7.42
C ARG A 345 -3.49 7.78 8.67
N ASP A 346 -3.45 6.51 9.08
CA ASP A 346 -2.66 6.06 10.23
C ASP A 346 -1.16 6.28 10.03
N LEU A 347 -0.61 5.88 8.87
CA LEU A 347 0.78 6.17 8.49
C LEU A 347 1.10 7.67 8.58
N GLY A 348 0.24 8.53 8.02
CA GLY A 348 0.38 9.97 8.06
C GLY A 348 0.35 10.53 9.47
N ASN A 349 -0.61 10.10 10.30
CA ASN A 349 -0.75 10.56 11.67
C ASN A 349 0.41 10.12 12.57
N ILE A 350 0.84 8.85 12.46
CA ILE A 350 2.01 8.32 13.21
C ILE A 350 3.26 9.14 12.86
N THR A 351 3.47 9.38 11.56
CA THR A 351 4.67 10.10 11.10
C THR A 351 4.61 11.58 11.47
N ALA A 352 3.46 12.25 11.34
CA ALA A 352 3.31 13.64 11.76
C ALA A 352 3.53 13.83 13.28
N MET A 353 3.01 12.90 14.11
CA MET A 353 3.30 12.89 15.54
C MET A 353 4.79 12.69 15.83
N GLY A 354 5.43 11.73 15.16
CA GLY A 354 6.84 11.45 15.35
C GLY A 354 7.75 12.59 14.90
N VAL A 355 7.42 13.30 13.83
CA VAL A 355 8.11 14.53 13.41
C VAL A 355 7.92 15.63 14.47
N GLY A 356 6.70 15.81 14.99
CA GLY A 356 6.44 16.75 16.09
C GLY A 356 7.23 16.44 17.37
N VAL A 357 7.35 15.16 17.72
CA VAL A 357 8.20 14.73 18.85
C VAL A 357 9.68 14.93 18.53
N ALA A 358 10.13 14.59 17.32
CA ALA A 358 11.51 14.77 16.87
C ALA A 358 11.92 16.25 16.98
N TYR A 359 11.06 17.16 16.53
CA TYR A 359 11.25 18.60 16.71
C TYR A 359 11.52 18.95 18.17
N VAL A 360 10.60 18.58 19.08
CA VAL A 360 10.70 18.89 20.51
C VAL A 360 12.00 18.35 21.09
N LEU A 361 12.35 17.10 20.79
CA LEU A 361 13.58 16.47 21.28
C LEU A 361 14.84 17.12 20.69
N THR A 362 14.83 17.50 19.42
CA THR A 362 15.95 18.18 18.75
C THR A 362 16.26 19.53 19.38
N ILE A 363 15.24 20.32 19.75
CA ILE A 363 15.46 21.65 20.33
C ILE A 363 15.63 21.66 21.85
N THR A 364 15.24 20.59 22.54
CA THR A 364 15.36 20.47 24.01
C THR A 364 16.37 19.42 24.45
N PHE A 365 16.05 18.14 24.21
CA PHE A 365 16.79 16.99 24.71
C PHE A 365 18.19 16.88 24.14
N LEU A 366 18.35 16.98 22.81
CA LEU A 366 19.64 16.86 22.15
C LEU A 366 20.65 17.92 22.64
N PRO A 367 20.30 19.22 22.69
CA PRO A 367 21.14 20.25 23.31
C PRO A 367 21.50 19.97 24.76
N ALA A 368 20.51 19.59 25.59
CA ALA A 368 20.72 19.30 27.00
C ALA A 368 21.68 18.12 27.20
N LEU A 369 21.52 17.06 26.41
CA LEU A 369 22.39 15.88 26.40
C LEU A 369 23.83 16.26 26.02
N MET A 370 24.00 17.08 25.00
CA MET A 370 25.32 17.57 24.57
C MET A 370 26.00 18.51 25.57
N MET A 371 25.27 19.13 26.51
CA MET A 371 25.87 19.92 27.60
C MET A 371 26.46 19.05 28.72
N VAL A 372 26.02 17.80 28.82
CA VAL A 372 26.51 16.85 29.84
C VAL A 372 27.62 15.96 29.27
N LEU A 373 27.59 15.70 27.97
CA LEU A 373 28.57 14.83 27.30
C LEU A 373 29.85 15.59 26.90
N PRO A 374 31.02 14.90 26.89
CA PRO A 374 32.27 15.56 26.56
C PRO A 374 32.40 15.83 25.05
N ALA A 375 32.38 17.09 24.62
CA ALA A 375 32.63 17.47 23.23
C ALA A 375 34.11 17.85 22.97
N LYS A 376 34.69 17.34 21.88
CA LYS A 376 36.07 17.65 21.45
C LYS A 376 36.07 18.66 20.29
N ARG A 377 37.07 19.56 20.27
CA ARG A 377 37.35 20.45 19.13
C ARG A 377 37.92 19.65 17.94
N GLY A 378 37.78 20.18 16.73
CA GLY A 378 38.25 19.53 15.49
C GLY A 378 37.26 18.50 14.91
N GLN A 379 36.03 18.47 15.41
CA GLN A 379 34.93 17.67 14.88
C GLN A 379 34.20 18.48 13.81
N VAL A 380 33.73 17.80 12.74
CA VAL A 380 33.35 18.42 11.44
C VAL A 380 34.56 19.05 10.74
N ALA A 381 34.87 18.61 9.51
CA ALA A 381 36.05 19.04 8.77
C ALA A 381 36.07 20.57 8.51
N PRO A 382 37.25 21.21 8.40
CA PRO A 382 37.35 22.55 7.83
C PRO A 382 36.69 22.53 6.45
N SER A 383 35.88 23.55 6.20
CA SER A 383 34.80 23.55 5.22
C SER A 383 35.24 23.08 3.83
N VAL A 384 34.40 22.26 3.20
CA VAL A 384 34.28 22.08 1.75
C VAL A 384 33.90 23.41 1.05
N ALA A 385 34.00 24.56 1.74
CA ALA A 385 33.66 25.89 1.28
C ALA A 385 34.32 26.20 -0.05
N THR A 386 35.60 25.88 -0.24
CA THR A 386 36.28 26.15 -1.52
C THR A 386 35.63 25.42 -2.70
N THR A 387 35.07 24.22 -2.47
CA THR A 387 34.33 23.47 -3.50
C THR A 387 32.95 24.08 -3.73
N PHE A 388 32.24 24.44 -2.66
CA PHE A 388 30.91 25.05 -2.73
C PHE A 388 30.92 26.49 -3.28
N GLU A 389 31.96 27.28 -2.98
CA GLU A 389 32.24 28.58 -3.58
C GLU A 389 32.55 28.43 -5.06
N GLY A 390 33.42 27.46 -5.42
CA GLY A 390 33.71 27.15 -6.81
C GLY A 390 32.46 26.74 -7.60
N PHE A 391 31.59 25.93 -6.99
CA PHE A 391 30.32 25.51 -7.58
C PHE A 391 29.35 26.68 -7.76
N ALA A 392 29.16 27.52 -6.73
CA ALA A 392 28.35 28.74 -6.82
C ALA A 392 28.88 29.70 -7.91
N GLY A 393 30.21 29.85 -8.01
CA GLY A 393 30.87 30.63 -9.05
C GLY A 393 30.66 30.06 -10.46
N MET A 394 30.70 28.73 -10.60
CA MET A 394 30.45 28.05 -11.88
C MET A 394 29.01 28.25 -12.37
N ILE A 395 28.02 28.15 -11.47
CA ILE A 395 26.61 28.44 -11.77
C ILE A 395 26.45 29.91 -12.18
N ALA A 396 27.01 30.84 -11.40
CA ALA A 396 26.92 32.26 -11.71
C ALA A 396 27.55 32.61 -13.07
N LYS A 397 28.69 32.00 -13.40
CA LYS A 397 29.41 32.21 -14.66
C LYS A 397 28.63 31.71 -15.88
N HIS A 398 28.01 30.53 -15.80
CA HIS A 398 27.31 29.91 -16.95
C HIS A 398 25.78 30.03 -16.87
N ARG A 399 25.27 30.95 -16.04
CA ARG A 399 23.85 31.05 -15.68
C ARG A 399 22.88 31.09 -16.87
N TYR A 400 23.19 31.78 -17.96
CA TYR A 400 22.28 31.85 -19.12
C TYR A 400 22.21 30.55 -19.94
N VAL A 401 23.33 29.82 -20.05
CA VAL A 401 23.35 28.50 -20.72
C VAL A 401 22.60 27.49 -19.86
N LEU A 402 22.89 27.46 -18.56
CA LEU A 402 22.20 26.59 -17.62
C LEU A 402 20.70 26.91 -17.51
N ALA A 403 20.32 28.18 -17.61
CA ALA A 403 18.92 28.62 -17.65
C ALA A 403 18.14 28.08 -18.85
N ALA A 404 18.81 27.79 -19.97
CA ALA A 404 18.19 27.17 -21.14
C ALA A 404 18.20 25.64 -21.01
N VAL A 405 19.35 25.05 -20.67
CA VAL A 405 19.54 23.60 -20.69
C VAL A 405 18.76 22.90 -19.57
N VAL A 406 18.85 23.38 -18.33
CA VAL A 406 18.27 22.68 -17.17
C VAL A 406 16.74 22.60 -17.29
N PRO A 407 15.99 23.70 -17.50
CA PRO A 407 14.54 23.61 -17.68
C PRO A 407 14.12 22.81 -18.91
N THR A 408 14.92 22.83 -20.00
CA THR A 408 14.61 22.03 -21.20
C THR A 408 14.71 20.54 -20.90
N LEU A 409 15.79 20.09 -20.25
CA LEU A 409 15.94 18.69 -19.84
C LEU A 409 14.83 18.26 -18.87
N MET A 410 14.51 19.09 -17.89
CA MET A 410 13.38 18.83 -16.97
C MET A 410 12.06 18.75 -17.74
N GLY A 411 11.83 19.65 -18.71
CA GLY A 411 10.65 19.65 -19.58
C GLY A 411 10.50 18.38 -20.42
N VAL A 412 11.60 17.82 -20.93
CA VAL A 412 11.59 16.54 -21.66
C VAL A 412 11.14 15.39 -20.76
N VAL A 413 11.64 15.34 -19.52
CA VAL A 413 11.22 14.31 -18.56
C VAL A 413 9.76 14.49 -18.15
N LEU A 414 9.32 15.74 -17.92
CA LEU A 414 7.91 16.04 -17.59
C LEU A 414 6.96 15.68 -18.73
N ALA A 415 7.40 15.77 -19.99
CA ALA A 415 6.60 15.37 -21.15
C ALA A 415 6.27 13.86 -21.16
N CYS A 416 6.95 13.04 -20.35
CA CYS A 416 6.67 11.62 -20.16
C CYS A 416 5.56 11.34 -19.13
N ILE A 417 5.09 12.33 -18.36
CA ILE A 417 4.01 12.14 -17.38
C ILE A 417 2.75 11.50 -17.98
N PRO A 418 2.25 11.88 -19.17
CA PRO A 418 1.05 11.29 -19.77
C PRO A 418 1.16 9.79 -20.09
N LEU A 419 2.36 9.19 -20.02
CA LEU A 419 2.54 7.75 -20.18
C LEU A 419 2.02 6.96 -18.96
N ASN A 420 1.80 7.63 -17.82
CA ASN A 420 1.24 6.99 -16.63
C ASN A 420 -0.26 6.77 -16.77
N ARG A 421 -0.71 5.56 -16.46
CA ARG A 421 -2.12 5.21 -16.30
C ARG A 421 -2.45 5.10 -14.81
N LEU A 422 -3.55 5.74 -14.39
CA LEU A 422 -4.06 5.60 -13.02
C LEU A 422 -4.77 4.26 -12.92
N ASP A 423 -4.11 3.27 -12.33
CA ASP A 423 -4.65 1.92 -12.23
C ASP A 423 -3.92 1.11 -11.16
N ASP A 424 -4.55 0.04 -10.69
CA ASP A 424 -3.97 -0.80 -9.64
C ASP A 424 -4.32 -2.28 -9.81
N LEU A 425 -3.38 -3.15 -9.40
CA LEU A 425 -3.46 -4.61 -9.44
C LEU A 425 -3.12 -5.18 -8.07
N TYR A 426 -4.14 -5.42 -7.25
CA TYR A 426 -3.95 -5.78 -5.84
C TYR A 426 -3.17 -7.10 -5.64
N VAL A 427 -3.24 -8.07 -6.55
CA VAL A 427 -2.45 -9.32 -6.43
C VAL A 427 -0.96 -9.10 -6.69
N GLN A 428 -0.59 -8.00 -7.36
CA GLN A 428 0.80 -7.59 -7.54
C GLN A 428 1.36 -6.80 -6.35
N TYR A 429 0.61 -6.65 -5.27
CA TYR A 429 1.11 -6.05 -4.03
C TYR A 429 2.23 -6.86 -3.38
N PHE A 430 2.40 -8.12 -3.76
CA PHE A 430 3.50 -8.96 -3.30
C PHE A 430 4.41 -9.29 -4.47
N ASP A 431 5.72 -9.26 -4.24
CA ASP A 431 6.72 -9.74 -5.19
C ASP A 431 6.73 -11.28 -5.29
N GLU A 432 7.34 -11.82 -6.34
CA GLU A 432 7.36 -13.26 -6.66
C GLU A 432 8.11 -14.13 -5.62
N SER A 433 8.88 -13.54 -4.71
CA SER A 433 9.50 -14.23 -3.57
C SER A 433 8.51 -14.61 -2.47
N ILE A 434 7.30 -14.04 -2.47
CA ILE A 434 6.23 -14.45 -1.55
C ILE A 434 5.45 -15.61 -2.17
N ALA A 435 5.38 -16.74 -1.45
CA ALA A 435 4.72 -17.96 -1.93
C ALA A 435 3.28 -17.72 -2.42
N PHE A 436 2.51 -16.90 -1.70
CA PHE A 436 1.16 -16.50 -2.11
C PHE A 436 1.13 -15.90 -3.54
N ARG A 437 2.10 -15.05 -3.90
CA ARG A 437 2.18 -14.42 -5.23
C ARG A 437 2.45 -15.45 -6.31
N SER A 438 3.49 -16.25 -6.14
CA SER A 438 3.89 -17.26 -7.12
C SER A 438 2.81 -18.33 -7.32
N ASP A 439 2.18 -18.76 -6.23
CA ASP A 439 1.11 -19.76 -6.26
C ASP A 439 -0.15 -19.23 -6.92
N THR A 440 -0.54 -17.99 -6.62
CA THR A 440 -1.71 -17.35 -7.26
C THR A 440 -1.51 -17.18 -8.76
N ASP A 441 -0.31 -16.79 -9.20
CA ASP A 441 0.02 -16.67 -10.63
C ASP A 441 -0.01 -18.03 -11.33
N TYR A 442 0.45 -19.10 -10.68
CA TYR A 442 0.35 -20.47 -11.20
C TYR A 442 -1.11 -20.90 -11.33
N ILE A 443 -1.91 -20.71 -10.29
CA ILE A 443 -3.33 -21.12 -10.25
C ILE A 443 -4.14 -20.37 -11.31
N THR A 444 -3.89 -19.07 -11.47
CA THR A 444 -4.53 -18.23 -12.50
C THR A 444 -4.25 -18.71 -13.92
N LYS A 445 -3.05 -19.25 -14.16
CA LYS A 445 -2.65 -19.76 -15.49
C LYS A 445 -3.21 -21.17 -15.77
N ASN A 446 -3.37 -22.01 -14.75
CA ASN A 446 -3.59 -23.45 -14.94
C ASN A 446 -4.96 -23.97 -14.48
N LEU A 447 -5.70 -23.23 -13.63
CA LEU A 447 -6.96 -23.72 -13.07
C LEU A 447 -8.09 -22.68 -13.10
N THR A 448 -7.95 -21.60 -12.34
CA THR A 448 -9.03 -20.64 -12.08
C THR A 448 -8.49 -19.29 -11.62
N GLY A 449 -9.32 -18.26 -11.59
CA GLY A 449 -8.95 -16.92 -11.15
C GLY A 449 -9.15 -16.70 -9.66
N MET A 450 -8.41 -15.74 -9.11
CA MET A 450 -8.60 -15.25 -7.75
C MET A 450 -9.65 -14.11 -7.68
N TYR A 451 -9.88 -13.44 -8.82
CA TYR A 451 -10.73 -12.26 -8.89
C TYR A 451 -12.18 -12.70 -9.00
N ASN A 452 -13.03 -12.30 -8.06
CA ASN A 452 -14.43 -12.70 -8.02
C ASN A 452 -15.33 -11.48 -7.87
N ILE A 453 -16.44 -11.47 -8.62
CA ILE A 453 -17.58 -10.60 -8.36
C ILE A 453 -18.75 -11.47 -7.91
N ASP A 454 -19.24 -11.18 -6.71
CA ASP A 454 -20.39 -11.84 -6.13
C ASP A 454 -21.64 -10.98 -6.27
N TYR A 455 -22.74 -11.64 -6.59
CA TYR A 455 -24.07 -11.04 -6.71
C TYR A 455 -25.02 -11.77 -5.79
N SER A 456 -25.66 -11.04 -4.86
CA SER A 456 -26.90 -11.51 -4.24
C SER A 456 -28.06 -11.09 -5.15
N ILE A 457 -28.59 -12.04 -5.93
CA ILE A 457 -29.65 -11.78 -6.89
C ILE A 457 -31.00 -11.92 -6.17
N GLU A 458 -31.67 -10.80 -5.92
CA GLU A 458 -32.89 -10.74 -5.13
C GLU A 458 -34.14 -10.60 -6.00
N GLN A 459 -35.12 -11.47 -5.77
CA GLN A 459 -36.49 -11.34 -6.31
C GLN A 459 -37.41 -10.70 -5.27
N GLY A 460 -37.15 -10.96 -3.99
CA GLY A 460 -37.76 -10.30 -2.83
C GLY A 460 -39.07 -10.90 -2.31
N ALA A 461 -39.66 -11.90 -2.97
CA ALA A 461 -40.75 -12.69 -2.38
C ALA A 461 -40.22 -13.99 -1.75
N HIS A 462 -40.91 -14.50 -0.72
CA HIS A 462 -40.55 -15.77 -0.10
C HIS A 462 -40.68 -16.93 -1.09
N GLY A 463 -39.63 -17.74 -1.24
CA GLY A 463 -39.56 -18.79 -2.27
C GLY A 463 -39.51 -18.25 -3.71
N GLY A 464 -39.21 -16.97 -3.89
CA GLY A 464 -39.16 -16.28 -5.17
C GLY A 464 -38.13 -16.81 -6.15
N ILE A 465 -37.05 -17.44 -5.65
CA ILE A 465 -36.01 -18.02 -6.51
C ILE A 465 -36.50 -19.24 -7.29
N HIS A 466 -37.65 -19.82 -6.93
CA HIS A 466 -38.21 -20.98 -7.63
C HIS A 466 -39.06 -20.57 -8.85
N GLU A 467 -39.33 -19.27 -9.06
CA GLU A 467 -40.14 -18.80 -10.18
C GLU A 467 -39.40 -19.00 -11.52
N PRO A 468 -39.95 -19.77 -12.49
CA PRO A 468 -39.26 -20.05 -13.75
C PRO A 468 -38.86 -18.80 -14.53
N ALA A 469 -39.71 -17.76 -14.54
CA ALA A 469 -39.40 -16.50 -15.21
C ALA A 469 -38.22 -15.74 -14.56
N PHE A 470 -38.03 -15.90 -13.26
CA PHE A 470 -36.89 -15.32 -12.54
C PHE A 470 -35.61 -16.13 -12.79
N LEU A 471 -35.70 -17.47 -12.73
CA LEU A 471 -34.60 -18.36 -13.06
C LEU A 471 -34.09 -18.13 -14.50
N GLU A 472 -34.99 -17.90 -15.45
CA GLU A 472 -34.62 -17.59 -16.83
C GLU A 472 -33.84 -16.27 -16.94
N GLN A 473 -34.19 -15.24 -16.15
CA GLN A 473 -33.42 -13.99 -16.11
C GLN A 473 -32.02 -14.20 -15.53
N ILE A 474 -31.89 -15.04 -14.50
CA ILE A 474 -30.59 -15.43 -13.96
C ILE A 474 -29.77 -16.21 -14.99
N GLU A 475 -30.38 -17.15 -15.73
CA GLU A 475 -29.66 -17.91 -16.76
C GLU A 475 -29.17 -16.98 -17.86
N ARG A 476 -30.01 -16.06 -18.35
CA ARG A 476 -29.60 -15.06 -19.34
C ARG A 476 -28.45 -14.19 -18.84
N PHE A 477 -28.45 -13.83 -17.55
CA PHE A 477 -27.36 -13.05 -16.96
C PHE A 477 -26.07 -13.86 -16.83
N ALA A 478 -26.17 -15.11 -16.39
CA ALA A 478 -25.04 -16.04 -16.32
C ALA A 478 -24.44 -16.31 -17.70
N GLN A 479 -25.28 -16.49 -18.73
CA GLN A 479 -24.85 -16.65 -20.12
C GLN A 479 -24.18 -15.39 -20.67
N TRP A 480 -24.71 -14.21 -20.33
CA TRP A 480 -24.05 -12.96 -20.68
C TRP A 480 -22.65 -12.87 -20.08
N PHE A 481 -22.47 -13.23 -18.80
CA PHE A 481 -21.14 -13.29 -18.19
C PHE A 481 -20.21 -14.31 -18.84
N ARG A 482 -20.71 -15.53 -19.13
CA ARG A 482 -19.93 -16.58 -19.82
C ARG A 482 -19.43 -16.16 -21.21
N GLN A 483 -20.05 -15.16 -21.83
CA GLN A 483 -19.64 -14.62 -23.13
C GLN A 483 -18.60 -13.49 -23.01
N GLN A 484 -18.31 -12.99 -21.80
CA GLN A 484 -17.34 -11.92 -21.60
C GLN A 484 -15.90 -12.46 -21.64
N PRO A 485 -14.97 -11.78 -22.33
CA PRO A 485 -13.59 -12.25 -22.47
C PRO A 485 -12.79 -12.24 -21.15
N GLU A 486 -13.27 -11.51 -20.14
CA GLU A 486 -12.65 -11.42 -18.83
C GLU A 486 -13.04 -12.58 -17.89
N VAL A 487 -14.11 -13.31 -18.20
CA VAL A 487 -14.73 -14.29 -17.30
C VAL A 487 -14.17 -15.69 -17.54
N LEU A 488 -13.74 -16.35 -16.47
CA LEU A 488 -13.23 -17.72 -16.48
C LEU A 488 -14.31 -18.73 -16.08
N HIS A 489 -15.15 -18.36 -15.12
CA HIS A 489 -16.16 -19.24 -14.53
C HIS A 489 -17.35 -18.44 -13.98
N VAL A 490 -18.53 -19.06 -13.99
CA VAL A 490 -19.75 -18.53 -13.38
C VAL A 490 -20.40 -19.64 -12.55
N TYR A 491 -20.44 -19.46 -11.23
CA TYR A 491 -21.10 -20.37 -10.30
C TYR A 491 -22.51 -19.86 -9.95
N VAL A 492 -23.53 -20.62 -10.34
CA VAL A 492 -24.94 -20.21 -10.20
C VAL A 492 -25.85 -21.41 -9.89
N LEU A 493 -26.90 -21.19 -9.10
CA LEU A 493 -27.89 -22.22 -8.71
C LEU A 493 -28.54 -22.90 -9.93
N ASN A 494 -28.73 -22.16 -11.02
CA ASN A 494 -29.35 -22.65 -12.25
C ASN A 494 -28.70 -23.91 -12.82
N ASP A 495 -27.36 -24.05 -12.71
CA ASP A 495 -26.68 -25.24 -13.21
C ASP A 495 -27.05 -26.50 -12.39
N ILE A 496 -27.29 -26.34 -11.09
CA ILE A 496 -27.80 -27.41 -10.22
C ILE A 496 -29.22 -27.79 -10.64
N LEU A 497 -30.11 -26.80 -10.82
CA LEU A 497 -31.51 -27.06 -11.20
C LEU A 497 -31.64 -27.71 -12.59
N LYS A 498 -30.83 -27.31 -13.58
CA LYS A 498 -30.80 -27.96 -14.90
C LYS A 498 -30.36 -29.42 -14.80
N ARG A 499 -29.36 -29.71 -13.97
CA ARG A 499 -28.89 -31.08 -13.74
C ARG A 499 -29.96 -31.94 -13.08
N LEU A 500 -30.60 -31.43 -12.03
CA LEU A 500 -31.69 -32.13 -11.36
C LEU A 500 -32.86 -32.37 -12.31
N ASN A 501 -33.22 -31.39 -13.13
CA ASN A 501 -34.27 -31.58 -14.13
C ASN A 501 -33.91 -32.68 -15.14
N GLN A 502 -32.67 -32.73 -15.61
CA GLN A 502 -32.17 -33.83 -16.44
C GLN A 502 -32.27 -35.18 -15.71
N ASN A 503 -31.88 -35.27 -14.43
CA ASN A 503 -31.96 -36.51 -13.66
C ASN A 503 -33.41 -37.00 -13.54
N MET A 504 -34.36 -36.09 -13.26
CA MET A 504 -35.79 -36.42 -13.14
C MET A 504 -36.43 -36.85 -14.46
N HIS A 505 -35.71 -36.74 -15.58
CA HIS A 505 -36.09 -37.22 -16.90
C HIS A 505 -35.14 -38.33 -17.40
N GLY A 506 -34.65 -39.18 -16.49
CA GLY A 506 -33.85 -40.36 -16.85
C GLY A 506 -32.48 -40.04 -17.42
N ASP A 507 -31.85 -38.96 -16.95
CA ASP A 507 -30.57 -38.45 -17.44
C ASP A 507 -30.55 -37.99 -18.92
N ASP A 508 -31.71 -37.78 -19.55
CA ASP A 508 -31.81 -37.33 -20.94
C ASP A 508 -31.20 -35.93 -21.14
N PRO A 509 -30.13 -35.79 -21.98
CA PRO A 509 -29.50 -34.51 -22.27
C PRO A 509 -30.44 -33.43 -22.81
N ALA A 510 -31.56 -33.79 -23.46
CA ALA A 510 -32.56 -32.83 -23.94
C ALA A 510 -33.24 -32.07 -22.78
N TRP A 511 -33.21 -32.62 -21.57
CA TRP A 511 -33.79 -32.06 -20.35
C TRP A 511 -32.79 -31.31 -19.47
N TYR A 512 -31.56 -31.06 -19.95
CA TYR A 512 -30.64 -30.12 -19.32
C TYR A 512 -31.08 -28.66 -19.54
N ARG A 513 -32.25 -28.34 -18.99
CA ARG A 513 -32.94 -27.05 -19.08
C ARG A 513 -33.62 -26.75 -17.75
N LEU A 514 -33.96 -25.48 -17.52
CA LEU A 514 -34.59 -25.08 -16.26
C LEU A 514 -35.96 -25.76 -16.08
N PRO A 515 -36.38 -26.03 -14.83
CA PRO A 515 -37.72 -26.54 -14.55
C PRO A 515 -38.81 -25.58 -15.04
N GLU A 516 -39.91 -26.13 -15.58
CA GLU A 516 -40.97 -25.34 -16.22
C GLU A 516 -41.97 -24.74 -15.23
N SER A 517 -42.03 -25.24 -13.99
CA SER A 517 -42.93 -24.75 -12.95
C SER A 517 -42.21 -24.49 -11.63
N ARG A 518 -42.82 -23.62 -10.82
CA ARG A 518 -42.35 -23.27 -9.48
C ARG A 518 -42.29 -24.49 -8.57
N GLU A 519 -43.29 -25.36 -8.65
CA GLU A 519 -43.42 -26.57 -7.85
C GLU A 519 -42.27 -27.54 -8.13
N LEU A 520 -41.93 -27.74 -9.42
CA LEU A 520 -40.81 -28.59 -9.81
C LEU A 520 -39.48 -28.01 -9.32
N ALA A 521 -39.24 -26.71 -9.53
CA ALA A 521 -38.01 -26.06 -9.06
C ALA A 521 -37.84 -26.19 -7.55
N ALA A 522 -38.91 -25.96 -6.78
CA ALA A 522 -38.91 -26.11 -5.32
C ALA A 522 -38.68 -27.58 -4.89
N GLN A 523 -39.35 -28.54 -5.54
CA GLN A 523 -39.23 -29.96 -5.22
C GLN A 523 -37.83 -30.49 -5.53
N TYR A 524 -37.26 -30.12 -6.67
CA TYR A 524 -35.90 -30.54 -7.03
C TYR A 524 -34.88 -30.01 -6.02
N MET A 525 -34.99 -28.74 -5.65
CA MET A 525 -34.10 -28.14 -4.66
C MET A 525 -34.24 -28.83 -3.29
N LEU A 526 -35.46 -29.11 -2.84
CA LEU A 526 -35.71 -29.82 -1.58
C LEU A 526 -35.10 -31.22 -1.57
N LEU A 527 -35.32 -32.01 -2.64
CA LEU A 527 -34.76 -33.36 -2.76
C LEU A 527 -33.23 -33.33 -2.74
N PHE A 528 -32.64 -32.36 -3.42
CA PHE A 528 -31.20 -32.17 -3.42
C PHE A 528 -30.69 -31.80 -2.02
N GLU A 529 -31.27 -30.78 -1.37
CA GLU A 529 -30.90 -30.34 -0.02
C GLU A 529 -30.97 -31.48 1.02
N MET A 530 -32.02 -32.31 0.97
CA MET A 530 -32.16 -33.47 1.86
C MET A 530 -31.10 -34.54 1.64
N SER A 531 -30.45 -34.56 0.48
CA SER A 531 -29.43 -35.53 0.11
C SER A 531 -27.99 -35.06 0.37
N LEU A 532 -27.81 -33.76 0.70
CA LEU A 532 -26.48 -33.20 0.92
C LEU A 532 -25.95 -33.56 2.31
N PRO A 533 -24.67 -33.95 2.44
CA PRO A 533 -24.05 -34.17 3.73
C PRO A 533 -23.80 -32.84 4.47
N TYR A 534 -23.47 -32.94 5.76
CA TYR A 534 -23.16 -31.79 6.59
C TYR A 534 -22.08 -30.88 5.97
N GLY A 535 -22.33 -29.57 5.95
CA GLY A 535 -21.42 -28.54 5.45
C GLY A 535 -21.35 -28.40 3.93
N LEU A 536 -22.04 -29.26 3.16
CA LEU A 536 -22.21 -29.11 1.70
C LEU A 536 -23.58 -28.57 1.30
N ASP A 537 -24.39 -28.11 2.26
CA ASP A 537 -25.73 -27.56 2.03
C ASP A 537 -25.72 -26.28 1.16
N LEU A 538 -26.92 -25.82 0.79
CA LEU A 538 -27.11 -24.67 -0.11
C LEU A 538 -27.11 -23.31 0.60
N SER A 539 -26.84 -23.21 1.91
CA SER A 539 -26.80 -21.93 2.63
C SER A 539 -25.77 -20.94 2.07
N ASN A 540 -24.75 -21.43 1.36
CA ASN A 540 -23.77 -20.59 0.66
C ASN A 540 -24.19 -20.12 -0.73
N ARG A 541 -25.37 -20.55 -1.21
CA ARG A 541 -25.94 -20.22 -2.53
C ARG A 541 -27.34 -19.61 -2.44
N VAL A 542 -28.09 -19.90 -1.40
CA VAL A 542 -29.50 -19.52 -1.24
C VAL A 542 -29.70 -18.96 0.16
N ASN A 543 -30.46 -17.87 0.26
CA ASN A 543 -30.78 -17.28 1.55
C ASN A 543 -31.91 -18.06 2.26
N VAL A 544 -32.03 -17.91 3.57
CA VAL A 544 -32.98 -18.70 4.39
C VAL A 544 -34.45 -18.62 3.91
N SER A 545 -34.88 -17.50 3.34
CA SER A 545 -36.26 -17.30 2.84
C SER A 545 -36.46 -17.72 1.38
N ASN A 546 -35.45 -18.28 0.72
CA ASN A 546 -35.45 -18.62 -0.71
C ASN A 546 -35.92 -17.45 -1.59
N SER A 547 -35.59 -16.22 -1.20
CA SER A 547 -35.97 -14.98 -1.89
C SER A 547 -34.81 -14.38 -2.70
N ALA A 548 -33.60 -14.89 -2.48
CA ALA A 548 -32.39 -14.48 -3.15
C ALA A 548 -31.43 -15.66 -3.34
N THR A 549 -30.64 -15.60 -4.43
CA THR A 549 -29.59 -16.58 -4.71
C THR A 549 -28.28 -15.89 -5.04
N ARG A 550 -27.18 -16.49 -4.62
CA ARG A 550 -25.83 -16.00 -4.86
C ARG A 550 -25.26 -16.54 -6.17
N MET A 551 -24.83 -15.63 -7.03
CA MET A 551 -24.02 -15.92 -8.20
C MET A 551 -22.60 -15.40 -7.99
N THR A 552 -21.59 -16.23 -8.28
CA THR A 552 -20.17 -15.85 -8.21
C THR A 552 -19.58 -15.90 -9.60
N VAL A 553 -18.96 -14.80 -10.04
CA VAL A 553 -18.30 -14.67 -11.35
C VAL A 553 -16.80 -14.59 -11.11
N THR A 554 -16.06 -15.59 -11.58
CA THR A 554 -14.60 -15.64 -11.47
C THR A 554 -13.97 -15.09 -12.74
N LEU A 555 -13.00 -14.20 -12.55
CA LEU A 555 -12.35 -13.40 -13.58
C LEU A 555 -10.87 -13.76 -13.67
N ARG A 556 -10.28 -13.51 -14.84
CA ARG A 556 -8.82 -13.38 -14.95
C ARG A 556 -8.34 -12.18 -14.13
N SER A 557 -7.03 -12.04 -13.94
CA SER A 557 -6.48 -10.81 -13.35
C SER A 557 -6.85 -9.60 -14.22
N LEU A 558 -7.54 -8.64 -13.62
CA LEU A 558 -7.99 -7.41 -14.24
C LEU A 558 -7.51 -6.21 -13.43
N THR A 559 -7.31 -5.10 -14.11
CA THR A 559 -7.03 -3.83 -13.46
C THR A 559 -8.28 -3.25 -12.79
N SER A 560 -8.08 -2.23 -11.94
CA SER A 560 -9.19 -1.59 -11.22
C SER A 560 -10.20 -0.95 -12.18
N GLN A 561 -9.71 -0.31 -13.24
CA GLN A 561 -10.59 0.27 -14.27
C GLN A 561 -11.34 -0.80 -15.06
N GLU A 562 -10.69 -1.91 -15.44
CA GLU A 562 -11.34 -3.02 -16.16
C GLU A 562 -12.48 -3.65 -15.33
N ILE A 563 -12.31 -3.76 -14.01
CA ILE A 563 -13.35 -4.27 -13.10
C ILE A 563 -14.55 -3.32 -13.06
N ILE A 564 -14.31 -2.02 -12.92
CA ILE A 564 -15.35 -1.00 -12.86
C ILE A 564 -16.12 -0.92 -14.19
N ASP A 565 -15.41 -1.06 -15.32
CA ASP A 565 -16.03 -1.10 -16.65
C ASP A 565 -16.90 -2.36 -16.81
N LEU A 566 -16.43 -3.53 -16.37
CA LEU A 566 -17.21 -4.76 -16.39
C LEU A 566 -18.46 -4.67 -15.49
N GLU A 567 -18.33 -4.12 -14.28
CA GLU A 567 -19.44 -3.88 -13.36
C GLU A 567 -20.48 -2.94 -13.99
N THR A 568 -20.03 -1.84 -14.60
CA THR A 568 -20.90 -0.88 -15.26
C THR A 568 -21.68 -1.53 -16.42
N ARG A 569 -21.02 -2.36 -17.22
CA ARG A 569 -21.67 -3.15 -18.29
C ARG A 569 -22.69 -4.14 -17.72
N ALA A 570 -22.36 -4.82 -16.63
CA ALA A 570 -23.25 -5.78 -15.98
C ALA A 570 -24.51 -5.10 -15.41
N GLN A 571 -24.36 -3.96 -14.73
CA GLN A 571 -25.49 -3.17 -14.22
C GLN A 571 -26.36 -2.62 -15.35
N GLY A 572 -25.75 -2.12 -16.42
CA GLY A 572 -26.48 -1.69 -17.62
C GLY A 572 -27.28 -2.83 -18.26
N TRP A 573 -26.72 -4.03 -18.31
CA TRP A 573 -27.41 -5.21 -18.81
C TRP A 573 -28.61 -5.59 -17.93
N LEU A 574 -28.44 -5.63 -16.61
CA LEU A 574 -29.49 -5.95 -15.63
C LEU A 574 -30.68 -5.00 -15.77
N ALA A 575 -30.41 -3.69 -15.79
CA ALA A 575 -31.45 -2.65 -15.89
C ALA A 575 -32.30 -2.78 -17.16
N GLY A 576 -31.73 -3.25 -18.27
CA GLY A 576 -32.44 -3.42 -19.53
C GLY A 576 -33.08 -4.80 -19.75
N ASN A 577 -32.61 -5.85 -19.07
CA ASN A 577 -32.95 -7.25 -19.45
C ASN A 577 -33.60 -8.07 -18.34
N ALA A 578 -33.52 -7.63 -17.06
CA ALA A 578 -33.93 -8.45 -15.93
C ALA A 578 -34.86 -7.71 -14.93
N PRO A 579 -36.07 -7.31 -15.34
CA PRO A 579 -36.99 -6.53 -14.51
C PRO A 579 -37.52 -7.28 -13.27
N LEU A 580 -37.36 -8.60 -13.17
CA LEU A 580 -37.76 -9.37 -11.97
C LEU A 580 -36.66 -9.41 -10.90
N ILE A 581 -35.42 -9.06 -11.27
CA ILE A 581 -34.31 -8.90 -10.33
C ILE A 581 -34.44 -7.50 -9.71
N LYS A 582 -34.81 -7.45 -8.43
CA LYS A 582 -34.96 -6.18 -7.69
C LYS A 582 -33.62 -5.59 -7.28
N ARG A 583 -32.66 -6.45 -6.96
CA ARG A 583 -31.33 -6.06 -6.51
C ARG A 583 -30.31 -7.10 -6.93
N ALA A 584 -29.17 -6.65 -7.46
CA ALA A 584 -28.02 -7.46 -7.82
C ALA A 584 -26.78 -6.56 -7.92
N ASP A 585 -26.40 -5.97 -6.79
CA ASP A 585 -25.17 -5.17 -6.71
C ASP A 585 -23.97 -6.12 -6.77
N GLY A 586 -22.98 -5.78 -7.61
CA GLY A 586 -21.72 -6.51 -7.65
C GLY A 586 -20.91 -6.20 -6.39
N THR A 587 -20.40 -7.22 -5.73
CA THR A 587 -19.58 -7.07 -4.53
C THR A 587 -18.48 -8.12 -4.49
N GLY A 588 -17.69 -8.14 -3.41
CA GLY A 588 -16.51 -8.99 -3.29
C GLY A 588 -15.23 -8.16 -3.09
N THR A 589 -14.19 -8.83 -2.62
CA THR A 589 -12.86 -8.21 -2.38
C THR A 589 -12.30 -7.54 -3.63
N THR A 590 -12.56 -8.11 -4.80
CA THR A 590 -12.11 -7.55 -6.09
C THR A 590 -12.77 -6.20 -6.39
N VAL A 591 -14.08 -6.10 -6.22
CA VAL A 591 -14.84 -4.85 -6.44
C VAL A 591 -14.45 -3.79 -5.40
N LEU A 592 -14.29 -4.22 -4.14
CA LEU A 592 -13.79 -3.40 -3.04
C LEU A 592 -12.46 -2.71 -3.41
N PHE A 593 -11.44 -3.49 -3.75
CA PHE A 593 -10.11 -2.97 -4.07
C PHE A 593 -10.09 -2.09 -5.33
N ALA A 594 -10.90 -2.41 -6.34
CA ALA A 594 -11.00 -1.59 -7.55
C ALA A 594 -11.51 -0.17 -7.24
N HIS A 595 -12.61 -0.08 -6.49
CA HIS A 595 -13.24 1.21 -6.15
C HIS A 595 -12.42 2.03 -5.15
N ILE A 596 -11.81 1.40 -4.14
CA ILE A 596 -10.96 2.12 -3.18
C ILE A 596 -9.66 2.58 -3.86
N GLY A 597 -9.06 1.78 -4.73
CA GLY A 597 -7.86 2.14 -5.48
C GLY A 597 -8.07 3.43 -6.27
N GLN A 598 -9.13 3.47 -7.09
CA GLN A 598 -9.44 4.65 -7.91
C GLN A 598 -9.79 5.89 -7.06
N ARG A 599 -10.68 5.74 -6.06
CA ARG A 599 -11.04 6.85 -5.16
C ARG A 599 -9.83 7.37 -4.41
N ASN A 600 -8.98 6.48 -3.90
CA ASN A 600 -7.81 6.86 -3.15
C ASN A 600 -6.83 7.67 -4.01
N ILE A 601 -6.51 7.21 -5.22
CA ILE A 601 -5.62 7.94 -6.14
C ILE A 601 -6.13 9.37 -6.37
N VAL A 602 -7.42 9.54 -6.67
CA VAL A 602 -8.02 10.86 -6.90
C VAL A 602 -8.03 11.72 -5.64
N SER A 603 -8.46 11.17 -4.51
CA SER A 603 -8.51 11.88 -3.24
C SER A 603 -7.13 12.35 -2.78
N MET A 604 -6.09 11.52 -2.95
CA MET A 604 -4.72 11.88 -2.61
C MET A 604 -4.16 12.99 -3.50
N ILE A 605 -4.43 12.97 -4.81
CA ILE A 605 -4.05 14.07 -5.71
C ILE A 605 -4.72 15.38 -5.26
N SER A 606 -6.00 15.33 -4.86
CA SER A 606 -6.69 16.53 -4.37
C SER A 606 -6.15 17.02 -3.02
N GLY A 607 -5.82 16.10 -2.10
CA GLY A 607 -5.20 16.42 -0.81
C GLY A 607 -3.82 17.06 -1.00
N GLU A 608 -3.08 16.63 -2.00
CA GLU A 608 -1.77 17.17 -2.33
C GLU A 608 -1.83 18.62 -2.82
N LEU A 609 -2.83 18.98 -3.65
CA LEU A 609 -3.05 20.37 -4.05
C LEU A 609 -3.29 21.29 -2.85
N ILE A 610 -3.99 20.81 -1.83
CA ILE A 610 -4.24 21.56 -0.60
C ILE A 610 -2.93 21.70 0.21
N SER A 611 -2.15 20.62 0.34
CA SER A 611 -0.84 20.61 0.99
C SER A 611 0.09 21.65 0.38
N ILE A 612 0.16 21.71 -0.96
CA ILE A 612 0.95 22.71 -1.70
C ILE A 612 0.57 24.13 -1.30
N VAL A 613 -0.72 24.44 -1.22
CA VAL A 613 -1.19 25.78 -0.84
C VAL A 613 -0.76 26.11 0.59
N ILE A 614 -0.91 25.17 1.53
CA ILE A 614 -0.53 25.39 2.94
C ILE A 614 0.99 25.59 3.06
N VAL A 615 1.79 24.73 2.44
CA VAL A 615 3.26 24.83 2.42
C VAL A 615 3.69 26.15 1.78
N SER A 616 3.06 26.57 0.67
CA SER A 616 3.31 27.86 0.04
C SER A 616 3.11 29.02 1.01
N LEU A 617 1.99 29.02 1.75
CA LEU A 617 1.70 30.04 2.75
C LEU A 617 2.74 30.05 3.88
N ILE A 618 3.15 28.87 4.35
CA ILE A 618 4.23 28.74 5.34
C ILE A 618 5.51 29.37 4.77
N MET A 619 5.94 29.01 3.56
CA MET A 619 7.14 29.55 2.92
C MET A 619 7.12 31.07 2.78
N ILE A 620 5.97 31.64 2.41
CA ILE A 620 5.80 33.10 2.32
C ILE A 620 6.02 33.77 3.68
N VAL A 621 5.51 33.15 4.76
CA VAL A 621 5.69 33.63 6.13
C VAL A 621 7.15 33.50 6.59
N VAL A 622 7.77 32.33 6.37
CA VAL A 622 9.18 32.08 6.74
C VAL A 622 10.11 33.08 6.07
N LEU A 623 9.98 33.19 4.74
CA LEU A 623 10.83 34.02 3.92
C LEU A 623 10.39 35.49 3.94
N ARG A 624 9.30 35.85 4.62
CA ARG A 624 8.74 37.22 4.66
C ARG A 624 8.76 37.87 3.26
N SER A 625 8.38 37.09 2.26
CA SER A 625 8.48 37.46 0.84
C SER A 625 7.61 36.56 -0.01
N VAL A 626 6.55 37.14 -0.58
CA VAL A 626 5.66 36.44 -1.51
C VAL A 626 6.42 35.93 -2.73
N SER A 627 7.31 36.76 -3.28
CA SER A 627 8.11 36.41 -4.45
C SER A 627 9.00 35.19 -4.19
N LEU A 628 9.73 35.15 -3.08
CA LEU A 628 10.61 34.01 -2.79
C LEU A 628 9.81 32.77 -2.37
N GLY A 629 8.71 32.93 -1.64
CA GLY A 629 7.84 31.81 -1.25
C GLY A 629 7.16 31.13 -2.45
N LEU A 630 6.70 31.89 -3.44
CA LEU A 630 6.19 31.31 -4.68
C LEU A 630 7.32 30.70 -5.54
N LEU A 631 8.49 31.35 -5.56
CA LEU A 631 9.66 30.83 -6.28
C LEU A 631 10.10 29.47 -5.77
N SER A 632 10.04 29.25 -4.45
CA SER A 632 10.44 27.98 -3.82
C SER A 632 9.55 26.81 -4.21
N LEU A 633 8.34 27.04 -4.75
CA LEU A 633 7.50 25.94 -5.21
C LEU A 633 8.08 25.22 -6.42
N VAL A 634 8.82 25.94 -7.27
CA VAL A 634 9.38 25.36 -8.50
C VAL A 634 10.38 24.24 -8.21
N PRO A 635 11.45 24.44 -7.42
CA PRO A 635 12.39 23.37 -7.08
C PRO A 635 11.78 22.29 -6.18
N ASN A 636 10.62 22.54 -5.54
CA ASN A 636 9.94 21.56 -4.69
C ASN A 636 8.93 20.68 -5.45
N LEU A 637 8.24 21.23 -6.47
CA LEU A 637 7.22 20.52 -7.26
C LEU A 637 7.81 19.77 -8.46
N LEU A 638 8.80 20.38 -9.12
CA LEU A 638 9.34 19.79 -10.35
C LEU A 638 9.99 18.42 -10.14
N PRO A 639 10.74 18.14 -9.06
CA PRO A 639 11.30 16.82 -8.80
C PRO A 639 10.24 15.72 -8.71
N ALA A 640 9.11 15.99 -8.05
CA ALA A 640 7.98 15.05 -7.97
C ALA A 640 7.40 14.79 -9.37
N GLY A 641 7.11 15.85 -10.13
CA GLY A 641 6.62 15.72 -11.51
C GLY A 641 7.59 14.96 -12.42
N MET A 642 8.89 15.24 -12.32
CA MET A 642 9.92 14.53 -13.08
C MET A 642 10.04 13.07 -12.67
N ALA A 643 9.93 12.77 -11.39
CA ALA A 643 9.92 11.39 -10.91
C ALA A 643 8.75 10.62 -11.51
N PHE A 644 7.54 11.21 -11.58
CA PHE A 644 6.41 10.63 -12.31
C PHE A 644 6.64 10.54 -13.82
N GLY A 645 7.38 11.48 -14.42
CA GLY A 645 7.81 11.38 -15.81
C GLY A 645 8.70 10.17 -16.08
N ILE A 646 9.69 9.93 -15.20
CA ILE A 646 10.55 8.73 -15.23
C ILE A 646 9.72 7.47 -14.94
N TRP A 647 8.79 7.55 -13.98
CA TRP A 647 7.89 6.45 -13.62
C TRP A 647 7.04 5.99 -14.79
N GLY A 648 6.58 6.92 -15.64
CA GLY A 648 5.84 6.62 -16.86
C GLY A 648 6.64 5.81 -17.88
N LEU A 649 7.97 5.92 -17.87
CA LEU A 649 8.87 5.13 -18.74
C LEU A 649 9.25 3.78 -18.15
N MET A 650 9.38 3.70 -16.82
CA MET A 650 9.83 2.48 -16.12
C MET A 650 8.68 1.52 -15.80
N VAL A 651 7.56 2.06 -15.31
CA VAL A 651 6.44 1.28 -14.75
C VAL A 651 5.14 1.55 -15.50
N GLY A 652 4.84 2.82 -15.83
CA GLY A 652 3.66 3.21 -16.61
C GLY A 652 2.32 3.13 -15.88
N GLN A 653 2.31 2.72 -14.61
CA GLN A 653 1.11 2.60 -13.78
C GLN A 653 1.30 3.36 -12.46
N VAL A 654 0.30 4.16 -12.11
CA VAL A 654 0.21 4.93 -10.87
C VAL A 654 -0.95 4.36 -10.07
N GLY A 655 -0.61 3.45 -9.15
CA GLY A 655 -1.53 2.82 -8.22
C GLY A 655 -1.56 3.51 -6.86
N MET A 656 -2.19 2.84 -5.89
CA MET A 656 -2.39 3.33 -4.53
C MET A 656 -1.08 3.70 -3.81
N ALA A 657 0.00 2.95 -4.02
CA ALA A 657 1.31 3.23 -3.42
C ALA A 657 1.93 4.54 -3.93
N SER A 658 2.00 4.69 -5.25
CA SER A 658 2.59 5.87 -5.88
C SER A 658 1.83 7.16 -5.57
N SER A 659 0.49 7.10 -5.38
CA SER A 659 -0.28 8.28 -4.94
C SER A 659 0.07 8.72 -3.52
N VAL A 660 0.43 7.77 -2.63
CA VAL A 660 0.93 8.06 -1.28
C VAL A 660 2.26 8.80 -1.33
N VAL A 661 3.16 8.36 -2.19
CA VAL A 661 4.46 8.99 -2.38
C VAL A 661 4.33 10.44 -2.82
N ALA A 662 3.43 10.72 -3.77
CA ALA A 662 3.16 12.08 -4.22
C ALA A 662 2.82 13.00 -3.04
N ALA A 663 1.90 12.56 -2.16
CA ALA A 663 1.41 13.35 -1.04
C ALA A 663 2.46 13.55 0.07
N MET A 664 3.25 12.52 0.39
CA MET A 664 4.20 12.61 1.50
C MET A 664 5.50 13.35 1.12
N THR A 665 5.98 13.19 -0.12
CA THR A 665 7.32 13.68 -0.49
C THR A 665 7.42 15.19 -0.55
N LEU A 666 6.34 15.89 -0.90
CA LEU A 666 6.37 17.35 -0.99
C LEU A 666 6.62 18.02 0.37
N GLY A 667 6.04 17.47 1.45
CA GLY A 667 6.27 17.98 2.80
C GLY A 667 7.75 17.87 3.22
N ILE A 668 8.43 16.83 2.75
CA ILE A 668 9.82 16.53 3.07
C ILE A 668 10.77 17.38 2.20
N LEU A 669 10.50 17.52 0.90
CA LEU A 669 11.41 18.18 -0.05
C LEU A 669 11.61 19.67 0.22
N VAL A 670 10.66 20.30 0.91
CA VAL A 670 10.69 21.74 1.21
C VAL A 670 11.77 22.09 2.24
N ASP A 671 12.23 21.10 3.03
CA ASP A 671 13.17 21.27 4.14
C ASP A 671 14.48 21.95 3.69
N ASP A 672 15.17 21.33 2.74
CA ASP A 672 16.47 21.77 2.24
C ASP A 672 16.37 23.19 1.63
N THR A 673 15.28 23.47 0.91
CA THR A 673 14.96 24.79 0.36
C THR A 673 14.72 25.85 1.44
N VAL A 674 14.06 25.54 2.57
CA VAL A 674 13.91 26.46 3.71
C VAL A 674 15.28 26.84 4.28
N HIS A 675 16.13 25.84 4.52
CA HIS A 675 17.48 26.07 5.06
C HIS A 675 18.31 26.94 4.11
N PHE A 676 18.32 26.63 2.82
CA PHE A 676 19.06 27.38 1.80
C PHE A 676 18.57 28.83 1.67
N LEU A 677 17.26 29.03 1.47
CA LEU A 677 16.68 30.35 1.25
C LEU A 677 16.72 31.23 2.50
N SER A 678 16.65 30.65 3.69
CA SER A 678 16.83 31.38 4.95
C SER A 678 18.23 31.97 5.06
N LYS A 679 19.29 31.20 4.72
CA LYS A 679 20.68 31.72 4.70
C LYS A 679 20.91 32.75 3.60
N TYR A 680 20.39 32.49 2.40
CA TYR A 680 20.45 33.45 1.31
C TYR A 680 19.78 34.78 1.71
N GLN A 681 18.60 34.71 2.32
CA GLN A 681 17.88 35.90 2.76
C GLN A 681 18.60 36.64 3.88
N HIS A 682 19.17 35.91 4.85
CA HIS A 682 19.98 36.50 5.92
C HIS A 682 21.17 37.28 5.34
N ALA A 683 21.91 36.69 4.38
CA ALA A 683 22.99 37.40 3.68
C ALA A 683 22.50 38.64 2.92
N ARG A 684 21.35 38.55 2.23
CA ARG A 684 20.76 39.68 1.50
C ARG A 684 20.27 40.82 2.40
N ARG A 685 19.67 40.50 3.55
CA ARG A 685 18.99 41.49 4.40
C ARG A 685 19.84 42.01 5.55
N GLU A 686 20.62 41.15 6.18
CA GLU A 686 21.39 41.50 7.38
C GLU A 686 22.86 41.79 7.06
N MET A 687 23.45 41.10 6.07
CA MET A 687 24.84 41.36 5.63
C MET A 687 24.94 42.25 4.39
N HIS A 688 23.81 42.63 3.78
CA HIS A 688 23.73 43.47 2.60
C HIS A 688 24.56 42.97 1.38
N CYS A 689 24.81 41.67 1.30
CA CYS A 689 25.57 41.06 0.20
C CYS A 689 24.84 41.17 -1.14
N GLU A 690 25.57 41.26 -2.25
CA GLU A 690 25.01 41.14 -3.60
C GLU A 690 24.47 39.71 -3.85
N PRO A 691 23.55 39.47 -4.83
CA PRO A 691 22.92 38.16 -5.00
C PRO A 691 23.89 37.01 -5.19
N GLN A 692 24.99 37.23 -5.91
CA GLN A 692 26.02 36.22 -6.13
C GLN A 692 26.81 35.91 -4.85
N GLU A 693 27.13 36.93 -4.06
CA GLU A 693 27.80 36.78 -2.77
C GLU A 693 26.88 36.09 -1.75
N ALA A 694 25.61 36.48 -1.69
CA ALA A 694 24.60 35.85 -0.85
C ALA A 694 24.36 34.38 -1.24
N LEU A 695 24.42 34.06 -2.54
CA LEU A 695 24.35 32.68 -3.03
C LEU A 695 25.56 31.87 -2.56
N SER A 696 26.76 32.41 -2.71
CA SER A 696 27.99 31.77 -2.23
C SER A 696 27.94 31.54 -0.73
N TYR A 697 27.49 32.53 0.04
CA TYR A 697 27.29 32.42 1.48
C TYR A 697 26.34 31.28 1.85
N ALA A 698 25.19 31.16 1.15
CA ALA A 698 24.24 30.08 1.40
C ALA A 698 24.88 28.70 1.14
N PHE A 699 25.53 28.51 -0.02
CA PHE A 699 26.20 27.25 -0.36
C PHE A 699 27.29 26.85 0.64
N VAL A 700 28.14 27.80 1.04
CA VAL A 700 29.21 27.54 2.02
C VAL A 700 28.64 27.17 3.37
N THR A 701 27.53 27.80 3.77
CA THR A 701 26.97 27.63 5.11
C THR A 701 26.18 26.33 5.24
N VAL A 702 25.37 25.97 4.24
CA VAL A 702 24.46 24.82 4.34
C VAL A 702 24.70 23.71 3.31
N GLY A 703 25.37 23.97 2.18
CA GLY A 703 25.46 23.02 1.06
C GLY A 703 26.03 21.65 1.43
N HIS A 704 27.04 21.58 2.31
CA HIS A 704 27.58 20.30 2.76
C HIS A 704 26.58 19.52 3.64
N ALA A 705 25.83 20.22 4.49
CA ALA A 705 24.80 19.59 5.32
C ALA A 705 23.68 19.04 4.44
N LEU A 706 23.17 19.85 3.48
CA LEU A 706 22.12 19.44 2.53
C LEU A 706 22.55 18.19 1.74
N TRP A 707 23.75 18.16 1.17
CA TRP A 707 24.21 17.00 0.41
C TRP A 707 24.23 15.71 1.24
N VAL A 708 24.66 15.80 2.51
CA VAL A 708 24.72 14.63 3.40
C VAL A 708 23.33 14.20 3.85
N THR A 709 22.47 15.14 4.22
CA THR A 709 21.09 14.82 4.63
C THR A 709 20.34 14.17 3.47
N SER A 710 20.39 14.74 2.27
CA SER A 710 19.76 14.12 1.10
C SER A 710 20.38 12.76 0.76
N ALA A 711 21.71 12.57 0.89
CA ALA A 711 22.33 11.26 0.67
C ALA A 711 21.85 10.19 1.67
N VAL A 712 21.69 10.55 2.96
CA VAL A 712 21.14 9.64 3.97
C VAL A 712 19.66 9.36 3.72
N LEU A 713 18.87 10.37 3.32
CA LEU A 713 17.47 10.19 2.95
C LEU A 713 17.34 9.25 1.74
N ILE A 714 18.11 9.46 0.67
CA ILE A 714 18.12 8.60 -0.52
C ILE A 714 18.51 7.17 -0.13
N ALA A 715 19.60 6.99 0.64
CA ALA A 715 20.02 5.66 1.09
C ALA A 715 18.94 4.98 1.95
N GLY A 716 18.26 5.76 2.78
CA GLY A 716 17.23 5.25 3.68
C GLY A 716 15.95 4.81 2.98
N PHE A 717 15.41 5.65 2.10
CA PHE A 717 14.26 5.26 1.29
C PHE A 717 14.62 4.18 0.27
N SER A 718 15.84 4.14 -0.23
CA SER A 718 16.30 3.05 -1.11
C SER A 718 16.27 1.70 -0.39
N LEU A 719 16.43 1.67 0.94
CA LEU A 719 16.32 0.43 1.70
C LEU A 719 14.91 -0.18 1.63
N LEU A 720 13.86 0.64 1.54
CA LEU A 720 12.48 0.15 1.40
C LEU A 720 12.26 -0.61 0.08
N THR A 721 13.14 -0.43 -0.93
CA THR A 721 13.13 -1.24 -2.16
C THR A 721 13.52 -2.70 -1.94
N LEU A 722 13.92 -3.09 -0.73
CA LEU A 722 14.15 -4.49 -0.36
C LEU A 722 12.90 -5.17 0.22
N SER A 723 11.80 -4.42 0.43
CA SER A 723 10.54 -4.98 0.90
C SER A 723 9.88 -5.84 -0.19
N PRO A 724 9.40 -7.05 0.14
CA PRO A 724 8.60 -7.84 -0.80
C PRO A 724 7.16 -7.30 -0.93
N PHE A 725 6.75 -6.36 -0.08
CA PHE A 725 5.48 -5.66 -0.22
C PHE A 725 5.65 -4.47 -1.17
N ARG A 726 5.00 -4.54 -2.33
CA ARG A 726 5.17 -3.60 -3.43
C ARG A 726 4.84 -2.17 -3.06
N ILE A 727 3.88 -1.95 -2.15
CA ILE A 727 3.59 -0.59 -1.67
C ILE A 727 4.82 0.03 -1.00
N ASN A 728 5.52 -0.73 -0.15
CA ASN A 728 6.74 -0.27 0.51
C ASN A 728 7.90 -0.13 -0.50
N PHE A 729 8.03 -1.10 -1.41
CA PHE A 729 9.01 -1.05 -2.50
C PHE A 729 8.87 0.22 -3.35
N GLU A 730 7.67 0.48 -3.87
CA GLU A 730 7.38 1.64 -4.72
C GLU A 730 7.55 2.93 -3.93
N THR A 731 7.15 2.92 -2.66
CA THR A 731 7.40 4.04 -1.74
C THR A 731 8.88 4.35 -1.62
N GLY A 732 9.73 3.33 -1.45
CA GLY A 732 11.18 3.48 -1.40
C GLY A 732 11.77 4.00 -2.71
N LEU A 733 11.44 3.35 -3.82
CA LEU A 733 12.03 3.63 -5.12
C LEU A 733 11.65 5.03 -5.60
N LEU A 734 10.36 5.34 -5.63
CA LEU A 734 9.87 6.61 -6.15
C LEU A 734 10.32 7.77 -5.26
N THR A 735 10.31 7.62 -3.93
CA THR A 735 10.82 8.66 -3.01
C THR A 735 12.33 8.89 -3.18
N SER A 736 13.11 7.83 -3.39
CA SER A 736 14.55 7.96 -3.63
C SER A 736 14.85 8.71 -4.92
N ILE A 737 14.08 8.46 -5.99
CA ILE A 737 14.15 9.21 -7.25
C ILE A 737 13.79 10.68 -7.00
N ILE A 738 12.70 10.94 -6.26
CA ILE A 738 12.25 12.30 -5.94
C ILE A 738 13.32 13.07 -5.17
N PHE A 739 13.95 12.48 -4.16
CA PHE A 739 15.01 13.16 -3.41
C PHE A 739 16.30 13.37 -4.21
N ALA A 740 16.68 12.42 -5.07
CA ALA A 740 17.82 12.60 -5.96
C ALA A 740 17.59 13.76 -6.95
N LEU A 741 16.39 13.85 -7.53
CA LEU A 741 15.99 14.95 -8.39
C LEU A 741 15.80 16.27 -7.62
N GLY A 742 15.36 16.20 -6.36
CA GLY A 742 15.21 17.32 -5.44
C GLY A 742 16.54 17.97 -5.17
N LEU A 743 17.53 17.20 -4.72
CA LEU A 743 18.89 17.67 -4.52
C LEU A 743 19.47 18.32 -5.78
N PHE A 744 19.24 17.73 -6.96
CA PHE A 744 19.64 18.32 -8.23
C PHE A 744 18.94 19.66 -8.51
N ALA A 745 17.62 19.74 -8.30
CA ALA A 745 16.85 20.97 -8.48
C ALA A 745 17.28 22.06 -7.51
N GLU A 746 17.58 21.73 -6.26
CA GLU A 746 18.01 22.72 -5.27
C GLU A 746 19.42 23.23 -5.53
N PHE A 747 20.34 22.37 -5.96
CA PHE A 747 21.73 22.78 -6.20
C PHE A 747 21.91 23.49 -7.53
N LEU A 748 21.07 23.23 -8.53
CA LEU A 748 21.19 23.85 -9.85
C LEU A 748 20.04 24.82 -10.14
N LEU A 749 18.80 24.34 -10.09
CA LEU A 749 17.66 25.13 -10.54
C LEU A 749 17.36 26.31 -9.60
N LEU A 750 17.31 26.11 -8.28
CA LEU A 750 17.00 27.17 -7.32
C LEU A 750 17.97 28.39 -7.44
N PRO A 751 19.31 28.20 -7.43
CA PRO A 751 20.27 29.27 -7.70
C PRO A 751 20.05 30.00 -9.03
N LEU A 752 19.78 29.26 -10.11
CA LEU A 752 19.53 29.84 -11.43
C LEU A 752 18.31 30.73 -11.41
N ILE A 753 17.19 30.27 -10.83
CA ILE A 753 15.97 31.06 -10.75
C ILE A 753 16.23 32.35 -9.95
N ILE A 754 16.94 32.27 -8.81
CA ILE A 754 17.27 33.45 -7.99
C ILE A 754 18.10 34.48 -8.78
N LEU A 755 19.15 34.03 -9.46
CA LEU A 755 20.05 34.91 -10.23
C LEU A 755 19.33 35.56 -11.42
N ILE A 756 18.54 34.80 -12.18
CA ILE A 756 17.82 35.29 -13.36
C ILE A 756 16.70 36.25 -12.94
N ALA A 757 15.93 35.91 -11.89
CA ALA A 757 14.88 36.77 -11.37
C ALA A 757 15.44 38.11 -10.86
N HIS A 758 16.67 38.12 -10.35
CA HIS A 758 17.36 39.34 -9.97
C HIS A 758 17.79 40.18 -11.19
N ASP A 759 18.45 39.55 -12.17
CA ASP A 759 18.86 40.20 -13.42
C ASP A 759 17.66 40.85 -14.11
N GLY A 760 16.53 40.14 -14.21
CA GLY A 760 15.29 40.66 -14.81
C GLY A 760 14.75 41.91 -14.10
N LYS A 761 14.77 41.94 -12.76
CA LYS A 761 14.38 43.13 -11.97
C LYS A 761 15.35 44.30 -12.17
N ARG A 762 16.64 44.03 -12.34
CA ARG A 762 17.66 45.06 -12.62
C ARG A 762 17.49 45.64 -14.02
N VAL A 763 17.23 44.81 -15.02
CA VAL A 763 16.91 45.24 -16.39
C VAL A 763 15.62 46.07 -16.39
N LEU A 764 14.53 45.60 -15.77
CA LEU A 764 13.27 46.37 -15.69
C LEU A 764 13.46 47.74 -15.03
N ARG A 765 14.21 47.81 -13.92
CA ARG A 765 14.54 49.09 -13.26
C ARG A 765 15.36 50.01 -14.15
N SER A 766 16.34 49.47 -14.88
CA SER A 766 17.16 50.25 -15.81
C SER A 766 16.36 50.81 -17.00
N TRP A 767 15.32 50.10 -17.43
CA TRP A 767 14.39 50.57 -18.47
C TRP A 767 13.45 51.66 -17.93
N LEU A 768 12.94 51.49 -16.71
CA LEU A 768 12.07 52.47 -16.04
C LEU A 768 12.80 53.74 -15.58
N SER A 769 14.12 53.67 -15.37
CA SER A 769 14.95 54.81 -14.95
C SER A 769 15.56 55.60 -16.10
N LYS A 770 15.33 55.21 -17.37
CA LYS A 770 15.75 56.03 -18.51
C LYS A 770 14.86 57.27 -18.58
N PRO A 771 15.44 58.49 -18.56
CA PRO A 771 14.64 59.70 -18.73
C PRO A 771 13.94 59.63 -20.09
N VAL A 772 12.62 59.87 -20.08
CA VAL A 772 11.83 60.04 -21.31
C VAL A 772 12.48 61.20 -22.09
N PRO A 773 12.88 61.01 -23.35
CA PRO A 773 13.41 62.12 -24.13
C PRO A 773 12.30 63.16 -24.27
N VAL A 774 12.51 64.33 -23.68
CA VAL A 774 11.68 65.51 -23.93
C VAL A 774 11.88 65.85 -25.40
N ILE A 775 10.89 65.53 -26.23
CA ILE A 775 10.83 65.99 -27.60
C ILE A 775 10.60 67.51 -27.52
N GLN A 776 11.65 68.30 -27.75
CA GLN A 776 11.51 69.71 -28.07
C GLN A 776 11.14 69.84 -29.54
N SER A 777 9.87 70.10 -29.81
CA SER A 777 9.38 70.83 -30.98
C SER A 777 8.05 71.48 -30.66
#